data_AF-E0ULR5-F1
#
_entry.id   AF-E0ULR5-F1
#
_cell.length_a   1.000
_cell.length_b   1.000
_cell.length_c   1.000
_cell.angle_alpha   90.00
_cell.angle_beta   90.00
_cell.angle_gamma   90.00
#
_symmetry.space_group_name_H-M   'P 1'
#
loop_
_entity.id
_entity.type
_entity.pdbx_description
1 polymer ?
#
loop_
_entity_poly.entity_id
_entity_poly.type
_entity_poly.pdbx_seq_one_letter_code
_entity_poly.pdbx_strand_id
1 'polypeptide(L)'
;MSILSLPRLYFTGEIFWNPDTANNTPDNYNESTNEVTTPLPQGVTYETYKQYMMTYQQGKLPGDWNYFGDHACNFVDYDDTLARKTKIVGGTLPDGRDVTVGDPIIGKGVQILGNAFNAQKTLPPCRLVDVDPYSVWSSQIFFNRLAIGDEETGIQGPRYQRMYSYWVGKRSLAPLPIAGTFSVIWQTAIPFEGLTINNPENSALLAALIEAMQQPKAQGLMIRFSTYRTLYYQNGIRNKYPYQPRNNQELSQLYLQGKLVMNPAYSLVTGSIGIWNQGEPATAPGGRYLVASNPVTPPNSTQRLRLKPALAQLDPKRKTLSLDFLDTIPEIDKDAHKADFGPLKVQVINPDQSITDIATLYYKDYNKQAYEARAGIIDLKLKDEGLIEKIEKGCLALSVSQGLPCDKGVQALLEEPYTAISDDRGVYIEQGETKSCLIQVQYKGKPAPAGTKLLLAQYDNDNNGPKLIDPNGSDHSTSSRSIKEDSKIDLSLLRAERTAKAVKEEPSGRVNIPTGTVVEVGEDGTVKIDLQSVKPGCCNLGLFPFGSGGQMPILPNPLNTEYNNYITIRAMPFDNDLDSKPDEELNWEFIYNNIFRVYNLIYPVMSEVLPLDDRTLIEGAWMQMKAVSADDMFESTLYMSVTRDLSAGKRRLLNRWCDLVSRDAQP
;
A
#
# COMPACT_ATOMS: atom_id res chain seq x y z
N MET A 1 5.59 -8.27 -18.20
CA MET A 1 5.28 -8.71 -16.83
C MET A 1 5.71 -10.16 -16.68
N SER A 2 6.80 -10.40 -16.00
CA SER A 2 7.52 -11.65 -15.96
C SER A 2 7.02 -12.61 -14.88
N ILE A 3 6.27 -12.12 -13.88
CA ILE A 3 5.61 -13.01 -12.90
C ILE A 3 4.57 -13.95 -13.55
N LEU A 4 4.02 -13.59 -14.72
CA LEU A 4 3.14 -14.46 -15.50
C LEU A 4 3.91 -15.40 -16.42
N SER A 5 5.19 -15.13 -16.67
CA SER A 5 6.08 -16.02 -17.42
C SER A 5 6.47 -17.22 -16.56
N LEU A 6 6.82 -18.33 -17.22
CA LEU A 6 7.26 -19.55 -16.54
C LEU A 6 8.77 -19.57 -16.39
N PRO A 7 9.31 -20.22 -15.34
CA PRO A 7 8.60 -20.98 -14.28
C PRO A 7 8.04 -20.10 -13.16
N ARG A 8 7.15 -20.68 -12.34
CA ARG A 8 6.49 -20.01 -11.20
C ARG A 8 6.38 -20.93 -9.99
N LEU A 9 6.44 -20.37 -8.78
CA LEU A 9 5.97 -21.00 -7.54
C LEU A 9 4.67 -20.31 -7.08
N TYR A 10 3.83 -21.05 -6.34
CA TYR A 10 2.60 -20.55 -5.75
C TYR A 10 2.61 -20.78 -4.24
N PHE A 11 2.06 -19.83 -3.49
CA PHE A 11 1.97 -19.91 -2.04
C PHE A 11 0.65 -19.36 -1.52
N THR A 12 0.29 -19.80 -0.32
CA THR A 12 -0.89 -19.31 0.37
C THR A 12 -0.76 -19.53 1.88
N GLY A 13 -1.48 -18.74 2.66
CA GLY A 13 -1.37 -18.68 4.12
C GLY A 13 -2.17 -17.55 4.72
N GLU A 14 -1.64 -17.00 5.81
CA GLU A 14 -2.15 -15.81 6.46
C GLU A 14 -1.01 -14.82 6.77
N ILE A 15 -1.38 -13.55 6.88
CA ILE A 15 -0.55 -12.46 7.37
C ILE A 15 -1.28 -11.80 8.53
N PHE A 16 -0.54 -11.37 9.55
CA PHE A 16 -1.10 -10.55 10.61
C PHE A 16 -0.72 -9.07 10.42
N TRP A 17 -1.56 -8.18 10.93
CA TRP A 17 -1.38 -6.73 10.94
C TRP A 17 -1.61 -6.19 12.33
N ASN A 18 -0.63 -5.50 12.91
CA ASN A 18 -0.74 -4.87 14.22
C ASN A 18 -0.48 -3.35 14.17
N PRO A 19 -1.04 -2.58 13.23
CA PRO A 19 -0.84 -1.12 13.16
C PRO A 19 -1.44 -0.41 14.37
N ASP A 20 -0.80 0.67 14.82
CA ASP A 20 -1.52 1.70 15.57
C ASP A 20 -2.55 2.36 14.64
N THR A 21 -3.69 2.76 15.20
CA THR A 21 -4.82 3.33 14.45
C THR A 21 -5.25 4.69 14.96
N ALA A 22 -4.64 5.21 16.02
CA ALA A 22 -5.01 6.49 16.61
C ALA A 22 -4.75 7.67 15.68
N ASN A 23 -3.75 7.57 14.79
CA ASN A 23 -3.40 8.62 13.84
C ASN A 23 -4.28 8.65 12.57
N ASN A 24 -5.20 7.70 12.41
CA ASN A 24 -5.97 7.56 11.17
C ASN A 24 -7.12 8.57 11.02
N THR A 25 -7.12 9.63 11.83
CA THR A 25 -8.15 10.65 11.79
C THR A 25 -7.59 12.02 12.13
N PRO A 26 -8.02 13.08 11.42
CA PRO A 26 -7.68 14.45 11.76
C PRO A 26 -8.20 14.87 13.14
N ASP A 27 -9.13 14.13 13.75
CA ASP A 27 -9.62 14.40 15.12
C ASP A 27 -8.51 14.22 16.18
N ASN A 28 -7.54 13.33 15.92
CA ASN A 28 -6.51 12.94 16.89
C ASN A 28 -5.12 13.41 16.49
N TYR A 29 -4.81 13.37 15.19
CA TYR A 29 -3.49 13.63 14.65
C TYR A 29 -3.56 14.70 13.55
N ASN A 30 -2.54 15.55 13.43
CA ASN A 30 -2.40 16.50 12.33
C ASN A 30 -1.17 16.16 11.49
N GLU A 31 -1.39 15.57 10.31
CA GLU A 31 -0.33 15.18 9.37
C GLU A 31 0.51 16.35 8.83
N SER A 32 -0.02 17.57 8.81
CA SER A 32 0.66 18.75 8.28
C SER A 32 1.66 19.33 9.29
N THR A 33 1.46 19.09 10.59
CA THR A 33 2.37 19.53 11.66
C THR A 33 3.09 18.38 12.36
N ASN A 34 2.63 17.13 12.15
CA ASN A 34 3.01 15.95 12.91
C ASN A 34 2.83 16.19 14.43
N GLU A 35 1.61 16.52 14.83
CA GLU A 35 1.25 16.79 16.22
C GLU A 35 -0.10 16.17 16.59
N VAL A 36 -0.39 16.12 17.89
CA VAL A 36 -1.74 15.87 18.39
C VAL A 36 -2.65 17.02 17.93
N THR A 37 -3.83 16.69 17.41
CA THR A 37 -4.78 17.70 16.94
C THR A 37 -5.17 18.67 18.05
N THR A 38 -5.19 19.96 17.71
CA THR A 38 -5.64 21.03 18.61
C THR A 38 -6.78 21.86 17.98
N PRO A 39 -7.69 22.45 18.79
CA PRO A 39 -7.78 22.31 20.25
C PRO A 39 -8.13 20.88 20.67
N LEU A 40 -7.67 20.47 21.86
CA LEU A 40 -8.01 19.16 22.43
C LEU A 40 -9.53 19.03 22.61
N PRO A 41 -10.07 17.79 22.64
CA PRO A 41 -11.49 17.58 22.93
C PRO A 41 -11.91 18.25 24.24
N GLN A 42 -13.17 18.71 24.31
CA GLN A 42 -13.67 19.46 25.46
C GLN A 42 -13.46 18.70 26.77
N GLY A 43 -12.77 19.34 27.73
CA GLY A 43 -12.48 18.77 29.05
C GLY A 43 -11.30 17.79 29.09
N VAL A 44 -10.61 17.57 27.95
CA VAL A 44 -9.39 16.75 27.87
C VAL A 44 -8.16 17.65 27.94
N THR A 45 -7.18 17.23 28.74
CA THR A 45 -5.84 17.81 28.83
C THR A 45 -4.81 16.82 28.29
N TYR A 46 -3.56 17.22 28.10
CA TYR A 46 -2.52 16.28 27.67
C TYR A 46 -2.31 15.14 28.68
N GLU A 47 -2.49 15.40 29.98
CA GLU A 47 -2.40 14.40 31.04
C GLU A 47 -3.54 13.38 30.98
N THR A 48 -4.74 13.82 30.60
CA THR A 48 -5.93 12.95 30.49
C THR A 48 -6.15 12.41 29.07
N TYR A 49 -5.31 12.77 28.10
CA TYR A 49 -5.49 12.42 26.71
C TYR A 49 -5.42 10.91 26.44
N LYS A 50 -4.45 10.20 27.01
CA LYS A 50 -4.39 8.72 26.87
C LYS A 50 -5.66 8.07 27.42
N GLN A 51 -6.19 8.56 28.54
CA GLN A 51 -7.45 8.05 29.09
C GLN A 51 -8.62 8.33 28.14
N TYR A 52 -8.68 9.51 27.52
CA TYR A 52 -9.66 9.81 26.47
C TYR A 52 -9.54 8.81 25.30
N MET A 53 -8.33 8.54 24.81
CA MET A 53 -8.08 7.59 23.72
C MET A 53 -8.52 6.16 24.05
N MET A 54 -8.39 5.76 25.30
CA MET A 54 -8.75 4.44 25.83
C MET A 54 -10.22 4.29 26.22
N THR A 55 -11.00 5.37 26.26
CA THR A 55 -12.39 5.35 26.74
C THR A 55 -13.38 5.22 25.60
N TYR A 56 -14.14 4.11 25.57
CA TYR A 56 -15.27 3.96 24.67
C TYR A 56 -16.41 4.90 25.09
N GLN A 57 -16.75 5.84 24.23
CA GLN A 57 -17.79 6.84 24.49
C GLN A 57 -18.46 7.25 23.19
N GLN A 58 -19.75 7.60 23.27
CA GLN A 58 -20.52 8.07 22.10
C GLN A 58 -20.48 7.09 20.90
N GLY A 59 -20.38 5.79 21.17
CA GLY A 59 -20.34 4.75 20.13
C GLY A 59 -18.98 4.54 19.45
N LYS A 60 -17.91 5.22 19.90
CA LYS A 60 -16.55 5.07 19.34
C LYS A 60 -15.49 4.94 20.43
N LEU A 61 -14.36 4.34 20.08
CA LEU A 61 -13.12 4.38 20.84
C LEU A 61 -12.17 5.30 20.09
N PRO A 62 -11.70 6.44 20.64
CA PRO A 62 -10.92 7.40 19.87
C PRO A 62 -9.57 6.85 19.36
N GLY A 63 -8.91 5.97 20.11
CA GLY A 63 -7.72 5.24 19.63
C GLY A 63 -8.01 4.11 18.63
N ASP A 64 -9.29 3.90 18.29
CA ASP A 64 -9.80 2.87 17.40
C ASP A 64 -9.35 1.44 17.81
N TRP A 65 -9.44 0.48 16.91
CA TRP A 65 -9.37 -0.95 17.21
C TRP A 65 -7.99 -1.48 17.63
N ASN A 66 -6.93 -0.65 17.62
CA ASN A 66 -5.57 -1.09 17.99
C ASN A 66 -4.62 0.02 18.48
N TYR A 67 -5.04 0.85 19.44
CA TYR A 67 -4.22 1.94 20.03
C TYR A 67 -2.83 1.55 20.60
N PHE A 68 -2.58 0.28 20.90
CA PHE A 68 -1.24 -0.20 21.32
C PHE A 68 -0.57 -1.07 20.24
N GLY A 69 -0.98 -0.94 18.99
CA GLY A 69 -0.37 -1.61 17.86
C GLY A 69 1.07 -1.16 17.64
N ASP A 70 1.99 -2.09 17.41
CA ASP A 70 3.41 -1.81 17.17
C ASP A 70 3.77 -1.69 15.68
N HIS A 71 2.77 -1.59 14.81
CA HIS A 71 2.89 -1.66 13.35
C HIS A 71 3.48 -2.97 12.80
N ALA A 72 3.66 -4.01 13.62
CA ALA A 72 4.19 -5.28 13.12
C ALA A 72 3.29 -5.92 12.07
N CYS A 73 3.91 -6.50 11.06
CA CYS A 73 3.27 -7.46 10.17
C CYS A 73 4.26 -8.55 9.74
N ASN A 74 3.81 -9.79 9.66
CA ASN A 74 4.55 -10.88 9.02
C ASN A 74 3.58 -11.94 8.51
N PHE A 75 4.07 -12.72 7.54
CA PHE A 75 3.45 -14.01 7.25
C PHE A 75 3.46 -14.91 8.48
N VAL A 76 2.36 -15.63 8.68
CA VAL A 76 2.22 -16.56 9.81
C VAL A 76 3.17 -17.75 9.65
N ASP A 77 3.90 -18.07 10.71
CA ASP A 77 4.90 -19.16 10.79
C ASP A 77 4.69 -20.11 11.99
N TYR A 78 3.89 -19.75 12.99
CA TYR A 78 3.91 -20.45 14.27
C TYR A 78 3.09 -21.77 14.30
N ASP A 79 1.78 -21.73 14.45
CA ASP A 79 0.94 -22.87 14.82
C ASP A 79 -0.25 -22.96 13.86
N ASP A 80 -0.22 -23.96 12.97
CA ASP A 80 -1.24 -24.17 11.93
C ASP A 80 -2.63 -24.45 12.51
N THR A 81 -2.73 -24.83 13.80
CA THR A 81 -4.03 -25.02 14.47
C THR A 81 -4.71 -23.70 14.84
N LEU A 82 -3.93 -22.61 14.93
CA LEU A 82 -4.43 -21.28 15.25
C LEU A 82 -4.59 -20.43 13.99
N ALA A 83 -3.58 -20.41 13.13
CA ALA A 83 -3.56 -19.60 11.92
C ALA A 83 -2.77 -20.31 10.83
N ARG A 84 -3.21 -20.18 9.58
CA ARG A 84 -2.61 -20.91 8.44
C ARG A 84 -1.22 -20.34 8.16
N LYS A 85 -0.19 -21.16 8.29
CA LYS A 85 1.16 -20.78 7.89
C LYS A 85 1.23 -20.47 6.40
N THR A 86 2.04 -19.48 6.05
CA THR A 86 2.27 -19.12 4.65
C THR A 86 3.36 -20.00 4.06
N LYS A 87 2.95 -20.85 3.11
CA LYS A 87 3.79 -21.92 2.57
C LYS A 87 3.62 -22.05 1.06
N ILE A 88 4.65 -22.58 0.40
CA ILE A 88 4.59 -23.00 -0.99
C ILE A 88 3.60 -24.16 -1.13
N VAL A 89 2.69 -24.09 -2.09
CA VAL A 89 1.69 -25.13 -2.38
C VAL A 89 1.87 -25.82 -3.72
N GLY A 90 2.78 -25.32 -4.55
CA GLY A 90 3.12 -25.90 -5.84
C GLY A 90 3.85 -24.92 -6.75
N GLY A 91 4.00 -25.29 -8.00
CA GLY A 91 4.57 -24.44 -9.04
C GLY A 91 4.29 -24.97 -10.44
N THR A 92 4.71 -24.20 -11.44
CA THR A 92 4.63 -24.59 -12.86
C THR A 92 6.02 -24.46 -13.48
N LEU A 93 6.48 -25.54 -14.10
CA LEU A 93 7.79 -25.63 -14.77
C LEU A 93 7.79 -24.91 -16.13
N PRO A 94 8.94 -24.66 -16.77
CA PRO A 94 9.04 -23.93 -18.04
C PRO A 94 8.23 -24.57 -19.20
N ASP A 95 8.07 -25.89 -19.17
CA ASP A 95 7.26 -26.66 -20.13
C ASP A 95 5.73 -26.43 -19.94
N GLY A 96 5.31 -25.84 -18.82
CA GLY A 96 3.92 -25.62 -18.44
C GLY A 96 3.30 -26.73 -17.61
N ARG A 97 4.08 -27.73 -17.19
CA ARG A 97 3.63 -28.78 -16.28
C ARG A 97 3.57 -28.27 -14.86
N ASP A 98 2.47 -28.54 -14.17
CA ASP A 98 2.36 -28.25 -12.74
C ASP A 98 3.05 -29.32 -11.91
N VAL A 99 3.61 -28.89 -10.78
CA VAL A 99 4.16 -29.73 -9.72
C VAL A 99 3.50 -29.29 -8.42
N THR A 100 2.67 -30.17 -7.85
CA THR A 100 1.87 -29.88 -6.65
C THR A 100 2.25 -30.71 -5.44
N VAL A 101 3.07 -31.75 -5.63
CA VAL A 101 3.59 -32.64 -4.57
C VAL A 101 4.97 -33.17 -4.98
N GLY A 102 5.74 -33.64 -4.00
CA GLY A 102 7.00 -34.38 -4.22
C GLY A 102 8.24 -33.53 -4.49
N ASP A 103 8.09 -32.25 -4.81
CA ASP A 103 9.22 -31.31 -4.89
C ASP A 103 9.56 -30.77 -3.47
N PRO A 104 10.81 -30.83 -2.99
CA PRO A 104 11.19 -30.47 -1.63
C PRO A 104 10.90 -29.02 -1.20
N ILE A 105 10.71 -28.09 -2.15
CA ILE A 105 10.30 -26.71 -1.81
C ILE A 105 8.83 -26.61 -1.40
N ILE A 106 7.98 -27.58 -1.80
CA ILE A 106 6.55 -27.57 -1.51
C ILE A 106 6.32 -27.87 -0.02
N GLY A 107 5.49 -27.04 0.62
CA GLY A 107 5.22 -27.09 2.06
C GLY A 107 6.20 -26.27 2.90
N LYS A 108 7.31 -25.79 2.33
CA LYS A 108 8.24 -24.90 3.02
C LYS A 108 7.68 -23.48 3.13
N GLY A 109 8.17 -22.73 4.12
CA GLY A 109 7.66 -21.40 4.47
C GLY A 109 8.01 -20.31 3.45
N VAL A 110 7.17 -19.28 3.37
CA VAL A 110 7.47 -18.01 2.69
C VAL A 110 7.37 -16.91 3.74
N GLN A 111 8.42 -16.12 3.90
CA GLN A 111 8.56 -15.11 4.94
C GLN A 111 9.07 -13.78 4.39
N ILE A 112 8.43 -12.70 4.84
CA ILE A 112 8.99 -11.35 4.83
C ILE A 112 9.44 -11.02 6.25
N LEU A 113 10.66 -10.52 6.38
CA LEU A 113 11.33 -10.36 7.66
C LEU A 113 11.84 -8.93 7.81
N GLY A 114 11.65 -8.33 8.98
CA GLY A 114 12.25 -7.05 9.34
C GLY A 114 13.73 -7.17 9.70
N ASN A 115 14.32 -6.04 10.10
CA ASN A 115 15.64 -5.99 10.70
C ASN A 115 15.61 -6.68 12.07
N ALA A 116 16.59 -7.55 12.32
CA ALA A 116 16.77 -8.15 13.64
C ALA A 116 17.26 -7.10 14.63
N PHE A 117 16.73 -7.14 15.85
CA PHE A 117 17.18 -6.33 16.97
C PHE A 117 17.35 -7.23 18.19
N ASN A 118 18.59 -7.34 18.70
CA ASN A 118 19.00 -8.31 19.72
C ASN A 118 18.81 -9.79 19.30
N ALA A 119 19.21 -10.71 20.18
CA ALA A 119 18.95 -12.15 20.02
C ALA A 119 17.47 -12.47 20.28
N GLN A 120 16.57 -11.99 19.42
CA GLN A 120 15.14 -12.30 19.52
C GLN A 120 14.86 -13.75 19.12
N LYS A 121 14.02 -14.42 19.91
CA LYS A 121 13.52 -15.78 19.62
C LYS A 121 12.37 -15.79 18.61
N THR A 122 11.81 -14.62 18.30
CA THR A 122 10.70 -14.43 17.36
C THR A 122 11.22 -13.88 16.04
N LEU A 123 10.50 -14.13 14.95
CA LEU A 123 10.82 -13.53 13.65
C LEU A 123 10.82 -11.99 13.77
N PRO A 124 11.80 -11.29 13.19
CA PRO A 124 11.84 -9.84 13.24
C PRO A 124 10.67 -9.25 12.42
N PRO A 125 9.91 -8.31 12.99
CA PRO A 125 8.68 -7.83 12.36
C PRO A 125 8.93 -6.86 11.21
N CYS A 126 8.19 -7.04 10.12
CA CYS A 126 8.03 -5.97 9.12
C CYS A 126 7.13 -4.86 9.71
N ARG A 127 7.07 -3.70 9.06
CA ARG A 127 6.21 -2.58 9.49
C ARG A 127 5.20 -2.19 8.42
N LEU A 128 3.92 -2.20 8.77
CA LEU A 128 2.82 -1.65 7.96
C LEU A 128 2.66 -0.15 8.26
N VAL A 129 2.82 0.69 7.25
CA VAL A 129 2.83 2.15 7.41
C VAL A 129 2.14 2.85 6.26
N ASP A 130 1.29 3.81 6.59
CA ASP A 130 0.60 4.62 5.58
C ASP A 130 1.44 5.85 5.21
N VAL A 131 1.45 6.19 3.92
CA VAL A 131 2.00 7.48 3.47
C VAL A 131 1.09 8.60 3.96
N ASP A 132 -0.20 8.43 3.69
CA ASP A 132 -1.28 9.28 4.17
C ASP A 132 -2.06 8.52 5.24
N PRO A 133 -1.91 8.90 6.53
CA PRO A 133 -2.50 8.19 7.64
C PRO A 133 -4.04 8.23 7.63
N TYR A 134 -4.66 9.21 6.97
CA TYR A 134 -6.13 9.29 6.93
C TYR A 134 -6.73 8.43 5.81
N SER A 135 -5.91 8.06 4.82
CA SER A 135 -6.34 7.29 3.67
C SER A 135 -6.37 5.79 3.91
N VAL A 136 -7.22 5.08 3.16
CA VAL A 136 -7.29 3.61 3.18
C VAL A 136 -6.53 2.94 2.04
N TRP A 137 -5.78 3.70 1.23
CA TRP A 137 -5.23 3.23 -0.06
C TRP A 137 -3.72 3.42 -0.23
N SER A 138 -3.02 3.99 0.77
CA SER A 138 -1.61 4.39 0.65
C SER A 138 -0.65 3.64 1.59
N SER A 139 -1.02 2.43 2.00
CA SER A 139 -0.21 1.59 2.87
C SER A 139 1.06 1.06 2.21
N GLN A 140 2.08 0.83 3.03
CA GLN A 140 3.39 0.31 2.65
C GLN A 140 3.82 -0.81 3.60
N ILE A 141 4.61 -1.75 3.08
CA ILE A 141 5.29 -2.74 3.92
C ILE A 141 6.80 -2.49 3.86
N PHE A 142 7.35 -2.02 4.97
CA PHE A 142 8.79 -1.96 5.18
C PHE A 142 9.27 -3.31 5.71
N PHE A 143 10.26 -3.88 5.03
CA PHE A 143 10.88 -5.14 5.40
C PHE A 143 12.37 -5.09 5.09
N ASN A 144 13.13 -6.08 5.55
CA ASN A 144 14.57 -6.16 5.35
C ASN A 144 14.99 -7.33 4.46
N ARG A 145 14.30 -8.47 4.54
CA ARG A 145 14.67 -9.69 3.80
C ARG A 145 13.44 -10.50 3.38
N LEU A 146 13.51 -11.08 2.18
CA LEU A 146 12.62 -12.14 1.72
C LEU A 146 13.30 -13.49 1.96
N ALA A 147 12.58 -14.47 2.49
CA ALA A 147 13.05 -15.85 2.66
C ALA A 147 11.96 -16.84 2.22
N ILE A 148 12.32 -17.76 1.32
CA ILE A 148 11.47 -18.82 0.79
C ILE A 148 12.21 -20.13 1.00
N GLY A 149 11.56 -21.13 1.59
CA GLY A 149 12.24 -22.37 1.91
C GLY A 149 12.97 -22.31 3.25
N ASP A 150 14.03 -23.10 3.36
CA ASP A 150 14.92 -23.17 4.51
C ASP A 150 16.39 -23.39 4.10
N GLU A 151 17.24 -23.81 5.04
CA GLU A 151 18.65 -24.10 4.80
C GLU A 151 18.87 -25.36 3.95
N GLU A 152 17.88 -26.26 3.86
CA GLU A 152 17.98 -27.49 3.08
C GLU A 152 17.52 -27.28 1.63
N THR A 153 16.51 -26.44 1.40
CA THR A 153 16.02 -26.10 0.05
C THR A 153 15.34 -24.74 0.12
N GLY A 154 15.95 -23.72 -0.50
CA GLY A 154 15.41 -22.37 -0.38
C GLY A 154 16.18 -21.28 -1.11
N ILE A 155 15.62 -20.08 -1.05
CA ILE A 155 16.17 -18.86 -1.60
C ILE A 155 15.83 -17.69 -0.67
N GLN A 156 16.79 -16.80 -0.44
CA GLN A 156 16.60 -15.62 0.37
C GLN A 156 17.40 -14.44 -0.19
N GLY A 157 16.98 -13.21 0.11
CA GLY A 157 17.76 -12.04 -0.26
C GLY A 157 17.26 -10.75 0.39
N PRO A 158 18.12 -9.74 0.48
CA PRO A 158 17.80 -8.47 1.11
C PRO A 158 16.75 -7.72 0.29
N ARG A 159 15.94 -6.89 0.96
CA ARG A 159 15.00 -6.01 0.29
C ARG A 159 15.74 -5.14 -0.73
N TYR A 160 15.24 -5.12 -1.96
CA TYR A 160 15.56 -4.09 -2.94
C TYR A 160 14.67 -2.84 -2.77
N GLN A 161 13.34 -3.03 -2.74
CA GLN A 161 12.37 -1.97 -2.48
C GLN A 161 11.26 -2.43 -1.53
N ARG A 162 10.72 -1.48 -0.76
CA ARG A 162 9.52 -1.71 0.07
C ARG A 162 8.31 -2.01 -0.83
N MET A 163 7.25 -2.56 -0.25
CA MET A 163 6.01 -2.81 -1.01
C MET A 163 5.04 -1.65 -0.81
N TYR A 164 4.17 -1.43 -1.81
CA TYR A 164 3.06 -0.48 -1.74
C TYR A 164 1.75 -1.19 -1.98
N SER A 165 0.67 -0.68 -1.40
CA SER A 165 -0.68 -1.17 -1.63
C SER A 165 -1.18 -0.76 -3.03
N TYR A 166 -1.53 -1.75 -3.85
CA TYR A 166 -2.20 -1.54 -5.12
C TYR A 166 -3.63 -2.05 -5.10
N TRP A 167 -4.49 -1.33 -5.81
CA TRP A 167 -5.91 -1.64 -6.04
C TRP A 167 -6.67 -1.88 -4.75
N VAL A 168 -6.43 -1.12 -3.68
CA VAL A 168 -7.16 -1.30 -2.43
C VAL A 168 -8.65 -1.05 -2.67
N GLY A 169 -9.50 -2.02 -2.33
CA GLY A 169 -10.92 -1.92 -2.59
C GLY A 169 -11.68 -3.19 -2.24
N LYS A 170 -13.02 -3.10 -2.26
CA LYS A 170 -13.91 -4.18 -1.83
C LYS A 170 -13.79 -5.40 -2.75
N ARG A 171 -13.47 -6.55 -2.16
CA ARG A 171 -13.44 -7.87 -2.83
C ARG A 171 -14.29 -8.92 -2.14
N SER A 172 -14.88 -8.65 -0.98
CA SER A 172 -15.82 -9.58 -0.33
C SER A 172 -17.24 -9.04 -0.27
N LEU A 173 -18.22 -9.89 -0.55
CA LEU A 173 -19.65 -9.62 -0.32
C LEU A 173 -20.10 -10.03 1.09
N ALA A 174 -19.21 -10.67 1.86
CA ALA A 174 -19.48 -11.05 3.24
C ALA A 174 -19.60 -9.79 4.14
N PRO A 175 -20.47 -9.81 5.15
CA PRO A 175 -20.53 -8.74 6.14
C PRO A 175 -19.33 -8.87 7.11
N LEU A 176 -18.23 -8.21 6.76
CA LEU A 176 -17.01 -8.12 7.57
C LEU A 176 -16.79 -6.67 8.01
N PRO A 177 -16.38 -6.43 9.27
CA PRO A 177 -16.21 -5.09 9.81
C PRO A 177 -14.93 -4.42 9.30
N ILE A 178 -14.83 -3.10 9.46
CA ILE A 178 -13.64 -2.28 9.17
C ILE A 178 -13.18 -2.53 7.72
N ALA A 179 -11.94 -2.97 7.48
CA ALA A 179 -11.43 -3.27 6.14
C ALA A 179 -11.54 -4.76 5.79
N GLY A 180 -12.36 -5.53 6.52
CA GLY A 180 -12.47 -6.98 6.33
C GLY A 180 -12.97 -7.40 4.95
N THR A 181 -13.72 -6.53 4.27
CA THR A 181 -14.20 -6.77 2.91
C THR A 181 -13.21 -6.38 1.81
N PHE A 182 -12.08 -5.79 2.17
CA PHE A 182 -11.13 -5.23 1.22
C PHE A 182 -10.07 -6.27 0.85
N SER A 183 -9.45 -6.06 -0.31
CA SER A 183 -8.23 -6.74 -0.70
C SER A 183 -7.22 -5.77 -1.27
N VAL A 184 -5.95 -6.18 -1.24
CA VAL A 184 -4.80 -5.38 -1.64
C VAL A 184 -3.79 -6.27 -2.37
N ILE A 185 -3.18 -5.75 -3.43
CA ILE A 185 -2.01 -6.35 -4.07
C ILE A 185 -0.72 -5.76 -3.52
N TRP A 186 0.24 -6.63 -3.24
CA TRP A 186 1.60 -6.31 -2.84
C TRP A 186 2.59 -6.95 -3.81
N GLN A 187 3.66 -6.24 -4.12
CA GLN A 187 4.74 -6.75 -4.96
C GLN A 187 6.09 -6.15 -4.52
N THR A 188 7.14 -6.96 -4.62
CA THR A 188 8.53 -6.49 -4.61
C THR A 188 9.38 -7.41 -5.47
N ALA A 189 10.63 -7.03 -5.70
CA ALA A 189 11.62 -7.84 -6.36
C ALA A 189 12.95 -7.84 -5.59
N ILE A 190 13.81 -8.81 -5.90
CA ILE A 190 15.15 -8.96 -5.33
C ILE A 190 16.12 -9.24 -6.49
N PRO A 191 17.14 -8.38 -6.71
CA PRO A 191 18.16 -8.62 -7.73
C PRO A 191 18.83 -9.98 -7.55
N PHE A 192 19.15 -10.64 -8.66
CA PHE A 192 19.77 -11.97 -8.64
C PHE A 192 21.09 -11.96 -7.86
N GLU A 193 21.91 -10.91 -7.98
CA GLU A 193 23.18 -10.82 -7.24
C GLU A 193 23.02 -10.76 -5.72
N GLY A 194 21.84 -10.38 -5.22
CA GLY A 194 21.53 -10.31 -3.79
C GLY A 194 21.01 -11.62 -3.21
N LEU A 195 20.77 -12.65 -4.04
CA LEU A 195 20.14 -13.89 -3.61
C LEU A 195 21.17 -14.88 -3.06
N THR A 196 20.88 -15.45 -1.89
CA THR A 196 21.49 -16.66 -1.37
C THR A 196 20.59 -17.84 -1.67
N ILE A 197 21.14 -18.88 -2.28
CA ILE A 197 20.41 -20.06 -2.76
C ILE A 197 20.94 -21.28 -2.01
N ASN A 198 20.03 -22.10 -1.50
CA ASN A 198 20.34 -23.31 -0.74
C ASN A 198 19.89 -24.56 -1.52
N ASN A 199 20.86 -25.43 -1.85
CA ASN A 199 20.72 -26.74 -2.48
C ASN A 199 19.65 -26.80 -3.59
N PRO A 200 19.76 -25.97 -4.64
CA PRO A 200 18.73 -25.86 -5.67
C PRO A 200 18.54 -27.16 -6.47
N GLU A 201 19.56 -28.01 -6.54
CA GLU A 201 19.52 -29.32 -7.20
C GLU A 201 18.52 -30.29 -6.57
N ASN A 202 18.10 -30.05 -5.32
CA ASN A 202 17.11 -30.88 -4.64
C ASN A 202 15.67 -30.58 -5.13
N SER A 203 15.42 -29.43 -5.76
CA SER A 203 14.09 -28.98 -6.16
C SER A 203 14.09 -28.62 -7.65
N ALA A 204 13.29 -29.34 -8.44
CA ALA A 204 13.14 -29.06 -9.86
C ALA A 204 12.53 -27.68 -10.11
N LEU A 205 11.58 -27.27 -9.26
CA LEU A 205 10.99 -25.94 -9.32
C LEU A 205 12.01 -24.84 -9.00
N LEU A 206 12.80 -25.00 -7.95
CA LEU A 206 13.81 -24.02 -7.56
C LEU A 206 14.93 -23.93 -8.61
N ALA A 207 15.43 -25.08 -9.08
CA ALA A 207 16.43 -25.15 -10.15
C ALA A 207 15.95 -24.43 -11.42
N ALA A 208 14.71 -24.68 -11.85
CA ALA A 208 14.15 -24.01 -13.02
C ALA A 208 14.05 -22.49 -12.83
N LEU A 209 13.67 -22.02 -11.64
CA LEU A 209 13.59 -20.60 -11.33
C LEU A 209 14.96 -19.93 -11.42
N ILE A 210 16.01 -20.58 -10.92
CA ILE A 210 17.38 -20.08 -10.96
C ILE A 210 17.92 -20.03 -12.39
N GLU A 211 17.71 -21.10 -13.16
CA GLU A 211 18.12 -21.14 -14.58
C GLU A 211 17.44 -20.01 -15.38
N ALA A 212 16.17 -19.73 -15.09
CA ALA A 212 15.44 -18.65 -15.72
C ALA A 212 15.93 -17.26 -15.26
N MET A 213 16.37 -17.10 -14.01
CA MET A 213 16.97 -15.85 -13.50
C MET A 213 18.37 -15.57 -14.09
N GLN A 214 19.04 -16.56 -14.65
CA GLN A 214 20.33 -16.41 -15.32
C GLN A 214 20.22 -16.00 -16.80
N GLN A 215 19.01 -15.90 -17.35
CA GLN A 215 18.80 -15.54 -18.75
C GLN A 215 19.08 -14.04 -19.01
N PRO A 216 19.50 -13.63 -20.24
CA PRO A 216 19.99 -12.27 -20.53
C PRO A 216 19.02 -11.09 -20.31
N LYS A 217 17.77 -11.35 -19.93
CA LYS A 217 16.74 -10.33 -19.65
C LYS A 217 16.17 -10.42 -18.23
N ALA A 218 16.60 -11.42 -17.46
CA ALA A 218 16.21 -11.55 -16.06
C ALA A 218 17.10 -10.63 -15.21
N GLN A 219 16.48 -9.98 -14.24
CA GLN A 219 17.10 -9.10 -13.26
C GLN A 219 17.10 -9.74 -11.86
N GLY A 220 16.14 -10.63 -11.59
CA GLY A 220 16.11 -11.36 -10.33
C GLY A 220 14.77 -12.04 -10.07
N LEU A 221 14.40 -12.06 -8.80
CA LEU A 221 13.20 -12.71 -8.28
C LEU A 221 12.09 -11.68 -8.05
N MET A 222 10.86 -11.97 -8.48
CA MET A 222 9.67 -11.19 -8.12
C MET A 222 8.76 -12.02 -7.23
N ILE A 223 8.17 -11.38 -6.22
CA ILE A 223 7.06 -11.94 -5.44
C ILE A 223 5.86 -11.00 -5.56
N ARG A 224 4.68 -11.56 -5.83
CA ARG A 224 3.41 -10.84 -5.83
C ARG A 224 2.36 -11.62 -5.06
N PHE A 225 1.59 -10.94 -4.22
CA PHE A 225 0.50 -11.56 -3.47
C PHE A 225 -0.67 -10.62 -3.23
N SER A 226 -1.84 -11.20 -3.03
CA SER A 226 -3.03 -10.51 -2.53
C SER A 226 -3.23 -10.83 -1.06
N THR A 227 -3.58 -9.81 -0.28
CA THR A 227 -4.10 -9.96 1.08
C THR A 227 -5.58 -9.62 1.06
N TYR A 228 -6.41 -10.52 1.59
CA TYR A 228 -7.88 -10.40 1.50
C TYR A 228 -8.54 -11.06 2.73
N ARG A 229 -9.82 -10.77 2.96
CA ARG A 229 -10.60 -11.31 4.08
C ARG A 229 -9.91 -11.02 5.42
N THR A 230 -9.88 -9.76 5.83
CA THR A 230 -9.27 -9.38 7.11
C THR A 230 -10.24 -9.65 8.27
N LEU A 231 -9.78 -10.40 9.27
CA LEU A 231 -10.50 -10.69 10.50
C LEU A 231 -9.88 -9.91 11.66
N TYR A 232 -10.72 -9.17 12.38
CA TYR A 232 -10.34 -8.37 13.54
C TYR A 232 -10.70 -9.10 14.84
N TYR A 233 -10.14 -8.67 15.96
CA TYR A 233 -10.46 -9.22 17.29
C TYR A 233 -10.19 -10.73 17.41
N GLN A 234 -9.05 -11.16 16.89
CA GLN A 234 -8.70 -12.57 16.75
C GLN A 234 -7.85 -13.12 17.89
N ASN A 235 -7.62 -12.33 18.94
CA ASN A 235 -6.85 -12.78 20.10
C ASN A 235 -7.48 -14.03 20.75
N GLY A 236 -6.63 -15.03 21.03
CA GLY A 236 -7.04 -16.34 21.54
C GLY A 236 -7.68 -17.29 20.51
N ILE A 237 -7.90 -16.82 19.27
CA ILE A 237 -8.39 -17.63 18.15
C ILE A 237 -7.25 -17.91 17.19
N ARG A 238 -6.59 -16.84 16.72
CA ARG A 238 -5.47 -16.90 15.76
C ARG A 238 -4.09 -16.79 16.42
N ASN A 239 -4.05 -16.45 17.71
CA ASN A 239 -2.82 -16.30 18.48
C ASN A 239 -3.04 -16.72 19.94
N LYS A 240 -1.96 -16.71 20.73
CA LYS A 240 -1.93 -17.07 22.14
C LYS A 240 -1.94 -15.84 23.06
N TYR A 241 -2.45 -14.68 22.61
CA TYR A 241 -2.56 -13.51 23.47
C TYR A 241 -3.57 -13.74 24.60
N PRO A 242 -3.25 -13.32 25.83
CA PRO A 242 -4.08 -13.61 27.00
C PRO A 242 -5.37 -12.79 27.03
N TYR A 243 -5.35 -11.58 26.48
CA TYR A 243 -6.50 -10.67 26.44
C TYR A 243 -7.23 -10.80 25.10
N GLN A 244 -8.50 -11.18 25.16
CA GLN A 244 -9.27 -11.63 23.99
C GLN A 244 -10.52 -10.76 23.71
N PRO A 245 -10.36 -9.44 23.50
CA PRO A 245 -11.49 -8.57 23.21
C PRO A 245 -12.18 -8.99 21.91
N ARG A 246 -13.51 -8.78 21.83
CA ARG A 246 -14.33 -9.04 20.63
C ARG A 246 -14.89 -7.78 19.97
N ASN A 247 -14.69 -6.62 20.60
CA ASN A 247 -15.14 -5.31 20.12
C ASN A 247 -14.41 -4.19 20.87
N ASN A 248 -14.63 -2.95 20.44
CA ASN A 248 -14.04 -1.74 21.06
C ASN A 248 -14.49 -1.49 22.51
N GLN A 249 -15.65 -1.98 22.96
CA GLN A 249 -16.08 -1.81 24.36
C GLN A 249 -15.26 -2.68 25.30
N GLU A 250 -15.09 -3.96 24.95
CA GLU A 250 -14.24 -4.89 25.71
C GLU A 250 -12.78 -4.46 25.68
N LEU A 251 -12.30 -3.97 24.53
CA LEU A 251 -10.95 -3.43 24.41
C LEU A 251 -10.74 -2.22 25.34
N SER A 252 -11.69 -1.28 25.35
CA SER A 252 -11.67 -0.14 26.27
C SER A 252 -11.68 -0.55 27.74
N GLN A 253 -12.48 -1.55 28.13
CA GLN A 253 -12.49 -2.07 29.50
C GLN A 253 -11.13 -2.61 29.93
N LEU A 254 -10.43 -3.33 29.04
CA LEU A 254 -9.09 -3.84 29.31
C LEU A 254 -8.08 -2.70 29.44
N TYR A 255 -8.13 -1.71 28.55
CA TYR A 255 -7.27 -0.52 28.63
C TYR A 255 -7.45 0.24 29.94
N LEU A 256 -8.70 0.46 30.38
CA LEU A 256 -9.01 1.14 31.63
C LEU A 256 -8.62 0.33 32.88
N GLN A 257 -8.36 -0.97 32.74
CA GLN A 257 -7.74 -1.82 33.78
C GLN A 257 -6.20 -1.77 33.75
N GLY A 258 -5.60 -0.89 32.94
CA GLY A 258 -4.16 -0.78 32.75
C GLY A 258 -3.57 -1.94 31.94
N LYS A 259 -4.37 -2.64 31.14
CA LYS A 259 -3.88 -3.71 30.26
C LYS A 259 -3.49 -3.12 28.91
N LEU A 260 -2.25 -3.35 28.49
CA LEU A 260 -1.77 -2.94 27.18
C LEU A 260 -2.03 -4.07 26.19
N VAL A 261 -3.15 -3.95 25.48
CA VAL A 261 -3.66 -5.00 24.60
C VAL A 261 -3.33 -4.65 23.16
N MET A 262 -2.41 -5.41 22.57
CA MET A 262 -2.27 -5.47 21.12
C MET A 262 -3.39 -6.34 20.53
N ASN A 263 -3.96 -5.91 19.41
CA ASN A 263 -5.10 -6.54 18.76
C ASN A 263 -4.83 -6.79 17.26
N PRO A 264 -3.88 -7.68 16.91
CA PRO A 264 -3.55 -7.94 15.52
C PRO A 264 -4.75 -8.50 14.74
N ALA A 265 -4.94 -7.98 13.53
CA ALA A 265 -5.88 -8.49 12.54
C ALA A 265 -5.21 -9.51 11.60
N TYR A 266 -6.00 -10.37 10.95
CA TYR A 266 -5.48 -11.47 10.12
C TYR A 266 -6.14 -11.52 8.75
N SER A 267 -5.34 -11.48 7.68
CA SER A 267 -5.81 -11.65 6.30
C SER A 267 -5.34 -12.98 5.74
N LEU A 268 -6.11 -13.55 4.81
CA LEU A 268 -5.59 -14.59 3.92
C LEU A 268 -4.55 -13.99 2.99
N VAL A 269 -3.61 -14.84 2.60
CA VAL A 269 -2.56 -14.56 1.62
C VAL A 269 -2.65 -15.61 0.53
N THR A 270 -2.57 -15.15 -0.72
CA THR A 270 -2.35 -16.00 -1.89
C THR A 270 -1.40 -15.25 -2.82
N GLY A 271 -0.41 -15.93 -3.39
CA GLY A 271 0.58 -15.26 -4.23
C GLY A 271 1.43 -16.18 -5.07
N SER A 272 2.23 -15.57 -5.94
CA SER A 272 3.16 -16.23 -6.83
C SER A 272 4.57 -15.64 -6.70
N ILE A 273 5.55 -16.48 -6.99
CA ILE A 273 6.96 -16.12 -7.09
C ILE A 273 7.44 -16.52 -8.48
N GLY A 274 8.17 -15.64 -9.15
CA GLY A 274 8.60 -15.83 -10.53
C GLY A 274 9.78 -14.93 -10.86
N ILE A 275 10.07 -14.81 -12.14
CA ILE A 275 11.20 -13.99 -12.61
C ILE A 275 10.82 -12.51 -12.55
N TRP A 276 11.77 -11.66 -12.20
CA TRP A 276 11.75 -10.22 -12.44
C TRP A 276 12.62 -9.93 -13.66
N ASN A 277 12.06 -9.37 -14.72
CA ASN A 277 12.81 -9.02 -15.93
C ASN A 277 13.17 -7.53 -16.00
N GLN A 278 14.20 -7.22 -16.77
CA GLN A 278 14.60 -5.86 -17.08
C GLN A 278 13.45 -5.06 -17.70
N GLY A 279 13.30 -3.80 -17.26
CA GLY A 279 12.24 -2.90 -17.73
C GLY A 279 10.89 -3.11 -17.05
N GLU A 280 10.82 -3.98 -16.04
CA GLU A 280 9.64 -4.15 -15.21
C GLU A 280 9.79 -3.44 -13.87
N PRO A 281 8.74 -2.79 -13.35
CA PRO A 281 8.78 -2.17 -12.03
C PRO A 281 8.89 -3.24 -10.95
N ALA A 282 9.70 -2.97 -9.92
CA ALA A 282 9.87 -3.88 -8.80
C ALA A 282 8.60 -3.97 -7.95
N THR A 283 7.88 -2.87 -7.76
CA THR A 283 6.80 -2.78 -6.77
C THR A 283 5.41 -2.64 -7.38
N ALA A 284 5.30 -2.35 -8.68
CA ALA A 284 4.02 -2.13 -9.35
C ALA A 284 3.56 -3.34 -10.18
N PRO A 285 2.28 -3.73 -10.12
CA PRO A 285 1.74 -4.78 -10.96
C PRO A 285 1.54 -4.27 -12.41
N GLY A 286 2.56 -4.40 -13.27
CA GLY A 286 2.51 -4.02 -14.69
C GLY A 286 1.94 -5.12 -15.59
N GLY A 287 1.61 -4.84 -16.86
CA GLY A 287 1.00 -5.83 -17.79
C GLY A 287 -0.10 -5.25 -18.68
N ARG A 288 -0.81 -6.11 -19.42
CA ARG A 288 -2.08 -5.71 -20.05
C ARG A 288 -3.12 -5.56 -18.95
N TYR A 289 -3.61 -4.36 -18.72
CA TYR A 289 -4.46 -4.01 -17.59
C TYR A 289 -5.93 -4.02 -17.98
N LEU A 290 -6.72 -4.88 -17.34
CA LEU A 290 -8.17 -4.96 -17.51
C LEU A 290 -8.85 -4.34 -16.29
N VAL A 291 -9.62 -3.29 -16.54
CA VAL A 291 -10.31 -2.49 -15.51
C VAL A 291 -11.81 -2.74 -15.56
N ALA A 292 -12.49 -2.47 -14.44
CA ALA A 292 -13.94 -2.61 -14.32
C ALA A 292 -14.70 -1.77 -15.35
N SER A 293 -15.46 -2.42 -16.22
CA SER A 293 -16.29 -1.76 -17.24
C SER A 293 -17.74 -1.62 -16.78
N ASN A 294 -18.46 -2.74 -16.62
CA ASN A 294 -19.84 -2.75 -16.14
C ASN A 294 -19.99 -3.55 -14.85
N PRO A 295 -20.88 -3.14 -13.93
CA PRO A 295 -21.13 -3.91 -12.73
C PRO A 295 -21.93 -5.18 -13.05
N VAL A 296 -21.56 -6.27 -12.39
CA VAL A 296 -22.14 -7.62 -12.52
C VAL A 296 -22.74 -8.10 -11.20
N THR A 297 -23.54 -9.15 -11.30
CA THR A 297 -24.26 -9.78 -10.20
C THR A 297 -24.07 -11.29 -10.29
N PRO A 298 -23.54 -11.95 -9.24
CA PRO A 298 -23.50 -13.42 -9.16
C PRO A 298 -24.94 -14.00 -9.22
N PRO A 299 -25.21 -15.13 -9.89
CA PRO A 299 -26.56 -15.68 -10.02
C PRO A 299 -27.28 -15.94 -8.68
N ASN A 300 -26.52 -16.27 -7.63
CA ASN A 300 -27.05 -16.57 -6.29
C ASN A 300 -27.00 -15.37 -5.33
N SER A 301 -26.88 -14.14 -5.85
CA SER A 301 -26.79 -12.93 -5.05
C SER A 301 -27.66 -11.81 -5.65
N THR A 302 -28.16 -10.93 -4.79
CA THR A 302 -28.79 -9.67 -5.22
C THR A 302 -27.80 -8.50 -5.25
N GLN A 303 -26.57 -8.69 -4.73
CA GLN A 303 -25.57 -7.65 -4.68
C GLN A 303 -24.91 -7.47 -6.05
N ARG A 304 -25.07 -6.27 -6.60
CA ARG A 304 -24.38 -5.83 -7.80
C ARG A 304 -23.03 -5.21 -7.41
N LEU A 305 -21.96 -5.60 -8.10
CA LEU A 305 -20.61 -5.12 -7.83
C LEU A 305 -19.79 -4.94 -9.11
N ARG A 306 -18.67 -4.21 -9.02
CA ARG A 306 -17.64 -4.22 -10.06
C ARG A 306 -16.61 -5.27 -9.71
N LEU A 307 -16.14 -6.01 -10.71
CA LEU A 307 -14.99 -6.88 -10.52
C LEU A 307 -13.74 -6.01 -10.34
N LYS A 308 -12.81 -6.50 -9.54
CA LYS A 308 -11.51 -5.88 -9.35
C LYS A 308 -10.63 -6.08 -10.59
N PRO A 309 -9.52 -5.33 -10.75
CA PRO A 309 -8.71 -5.43 -11.95
C PRO A 309 -8.17 -6.84 -12.20
N ALA A 310 -7.86 -7.11 -13.46
CA ALA A 310 -7.12 -8.29 -13.90
C ALA A 310 -5.93 -7.86 -14.74
N LEU A 311 -4.89 -8.70 -14.79
CA LEU A 311 -3.81 -8.51 -15.73
C LEU A 311 -3.74 -9.65 -16.74
N ALA A 312 -3.07 -9.41 -17.86
CA ALA A 312 -2.76 -10.46 -18.82
C ALA A 312 -1.36 -10.31 -19.43
N GLN A 313 -0.81 -11.44 -19.85
CA GLN A 313 0.39 -11.51 -20.69
C GLN A 313 0.17 -12.50 -21.83
N LEU A 314 0.45 -12.07 -23.05
CA LEU A 314 0.53 -12.93 -24.22
C LEU A 314 1.97 -13.40 -24.42
N ASP A 315 2.16 -14.71 -24.47
CA ASP A 315 3.38 -15.35 -24.96
C ASP A 315 3.10 -15.97 -26.33
N PRO A 316 3.49 -15.30 -27.44
CA PRO A 316 3.25 -15.81 -28.78
C PRO A 316 4.11 -17.05 -29.10
N LYS A 317 5.29 -17.18 -28.49
CA LYS A 317 6.19 -18.33 -28.72
C LYS A 317 5.61 -19.60 -28.10
N ARG A 318 5.09 -19.51 -26.87
CA ARG A 318 4.42 -20.60 -26.18
C ARG A 318 2.94 -20.76 -26.56
N LYS A 319 2.43 -19.90 -27.46
CA LYS A 319 1.01 -19.81 -27.85
C LYS A 319 0.11 -19.82 -26.62
N THR A 320 0.43 -18.99 -25.62
CA THR A 320 -0.26 -18.97 -24.33
C THR A 320 -0.67 -17.54 -23.97
N LEU A 321 -1.92 -17.35 -23.52
CA LEU A 321 -2.39 -16.14 -22.85
C LEU A 321 -2.54 -16.44 -21.36
N SER A 322 -1.73 -15.83 -20.52
CA SER A 322 -1.81 -15.95 -19.07
C SER A 322 -2.66 -14.82 -18.52
N LEU A 323 -3.66 -15.14 -17.70
CA LEU A 323 -4.54 -14.21 -17.01
C LEU A 323 -4.21 -14.23 -15.52
N ASP A 324 -4.09 -13.06 -14.92
CA ASP A 324 -3.89 -12.87 -13.49
C ASP A 324 -5.21 -12.43 -12.86
N PHE A 325 -5.90 -13.36 -12.20
CA PHE A 325 -7.09 -13.07 -11.38
C PHE A 325 -6.80 -13.02 -9.89
N LEU A 326 -5.54 -12.73 -9.53
CA LEU A 326 -5.09 -12.68 -8.15
C LEU A 326 -5.96 -11.76 -7.29
N ASP A 327 -6.46 -10.63 -7.82
CA ASP A 327 -7.39 -9.75 -7.10
C ASP A 327 -8.81 -9.65 -7.66
N THR A 328 -9.08 -10.27 -8.82
CA THR A 328 -10.26 -9.99 -9.65
C THR A 328 -11.59 -10.51 -9.08
N ILE A 329 -11.65 -11.81 -8.77
CA ILE A 329 -12.90 -12.49 -8.42
C ILE A 329 -13.19 -12.33 -6.92
N PRO A 330 -14.38 -11.82 -6.54
CA PRO A 330 -14.77 -11.59 -5.15
C PRO A 330 -15.11 -12.87 -4.38
N GLU A 331 -15.12 -12.76 -3.05
CA GLU A 331 -15.64 -13.76 -2.12
C GLU A 331 -17.11 -13.51 -1.74
N ILE A 332 -17.86 -14.56 -1.43
CA ILE A 332 -19.27 -14.47 -0.99
C ILE A 332 -19.47 -14.57 0.52
N ASP A 333 -18.51 -15.13 1.24
CA ASP A 333 -18.63 -15.43 2.67
C ASP A 333 -17.31 -15.28 3.44
N LYS A 334 -17.38 -15.47 4.77
CA LYS A 334 -16.25 -15.34 5.68
C LYS A 334 -15.18 -16.42 5.48
N ASP A 335 -15.57 -17.56 4.90
CA ASP A 335 -14.67 -18.67 4.56
C ASP A 335 -13.96 -18.45 3.22
N ALA A 336 -14.20 -17.30 2.59
CA ALA A 336 -13.61 -16.87 1.34
C ALA A 336 -13.93 -17.77 0.15
N HIS A 337 -15.13 -18.36 0.10
CA HIS A 337 -15.60 -18.99 -1.14
C HIS A 337 -15.75 -17.93 -2.24
N LYS A 338 -15.27 -18.22 -3.44
CA LYS A 338 -15.37 -17.32 -4.60
C LYS A 338 -16.81 -17.24 -5.08
N ALA A 339 -17.23 -16.06 -5.53
CA ALA A 339 -18.54 -15.89 -6.15
C ALA A 339 -18.58 -16.66 -7.47
N ASP A 340 -19.56 -17.56 -7.61
CA ASP A 340 -19.86 -18.20 -8.89
C ASP A 340 -20.59 -17.19 -9.78
N PHE A 341 -20.00 -16.86 -10.92
CA PHE A 341 -20.61 -15.99 -11.95
C PHE A 341 -21.14 -16.79 -13.14
N GLY A 342 -21.14 -18.12 -13.05
CA GLY A 342 -21.34 -19.03 -14.16
C GLY A 342 -20.17 -18.98 -15.15
N PRO A 343 -20.43 -19.24 -16.45
CA PRO A 343 -19.42 -19.12 -17.50
C PRO A 343 -18.92 -17.68 -17.64
N LEU A 344 -17.59 -17.52 -17.55
CA LEU A 344 -16.87 -16.30 -17.87
C LEU A 344 -16.25 -16.43 -19.26
N LYS A 345 -16.50 -15.48 -20.15
CA LYS A 345 -15.87 -15.45 -21.47
C LYS A 345 -14.67 -14.52 -21.48
N VAL A 346 -13.53 -15.07 -21.88
CA VAL A 346 -12.33 -14.30 -22.20
C VAL A 346 -12.38 -14.00 -23.70
N GLN A 347 -12.33 -12.72 -24.05
CA GLN A 347 -12.59 -12.25 -25.40
C GLN A 347 -11.55 -11.22 -25.83
N VAL A 348 -11.47 -10.98 -27.13
CA VAL A 348 -10.79 -9.82 -27.71
C VAL A 348 -11.78 -9.01 -28.55
N ILE A 349 -11.80 -7.70 -28.31
CA ILE A 349 -12.49 -6.70 -29.13
C ILE A 349 -11.49 -6.23 -30.18
N ASN A 350 -11.77 -6.57 -31.44
CA ASN A 350 -10.91 -6.23 -32.57
C ASN A 350 -11.02 -4.72 -32.91
N PRO A 351 -10.07 -4.16 -33.67
CA PRO A 351 -10.11 -2.75 -34.08
C PRO A 351 -11.41 -2.35 -34.81
N ASP A 352 -12.01 -3.28 -35.55
CA ASP A 352 -13.31 -3.11 -36.24
C ASP A 352 -14.54 -3.27 -35.31
N GLN A 353 -14.32 -3.35 -34.00
CA GLN A 353 -15.32 -3.57 -32.95
C GLN A 353 -15.97 -4.96 -32.96
N SER A 354 -15.56 -5.87 -33.84
CA SER A 354 -16.00 -7.27 -33.76
C SER A 354 -15.40 -7.97 -32.54
N ILE A 355 -16.15 -8.91 -31.96
CA ILE A 355 -15.72 -9.67 -30.79
C ILE A 355 -15.27 -11.07 -31.23
N THR A 356 -14.10 -11.52 -30.75
CA THR A 356 -13.62 -12.89 -30.92
C THR A 356 -13.47 -13.56 -29.55
N ASP A 357 -14.11 -14.72 -29.38
CA ASP A 357 -13.96 -15.54 -28.18
C ASP A 357 -12.59 -16.22 -28.14
N ILE A 358 -11.91 -16.14 -27.00
CA ILE A 358 -10.63 -16.82 -26.74
C ILE A 358 -10.90 -18.12 -25.99
N ALA A 359 -11.58 -18.03 -24.84
CA ALA A 359 -11.89 -19.16 -23.98
C ALA A 359 -13.14 -18.91 -23.12
N THR A 360 -13.70 -19.99 -22.59
CA THR A 360 -14.73 -19.95 -21.54
C THR A 360 -14.16 -20.58 -20.28
N LEU A 361 -14.25 -19.86 -19.17
CA LEU A 361 -13.89 -20.34 -17.84
C LEU A 361 -15.17 -20.68 -17.07
N TYR A 362 -15.16 -21.81 -16.39
CA TYR A 362 -16.24 -22.27 -15.53
C TYR A 362 -15.86 -22.11 -14.06
N TYR A 363 -16.83 -22.20 -13.16
CA TYR A 363 -16.59 -21.99 -11.73
C TYR A 363 -15.44 -22.84 -11.16
N LYS A 364 -15.27 -24.08 -11.61
CA LYS A 364 -14.14 -24.94 -11.21
C LYS A 364 -12.76 -24.35 -11.54
N ASP A 365 -12.65 -23.46 -12.51
CA ASP A 365 -11.40 -22.87 -12.98
C ASP A 365 -10.98 -21.67 -12.12
N TYR A 366 -11.92 -21.10 -11.35
CA TYR A 366 -11.68 -19.91 -10.51
C TYR A 366 -12.26 -20.00 -9.10
N ASN A 367 -12.78 -21.17 -8.69
CA ASN A 367 -13.22 -21.40 -7.31
C ASN A 367 -12.05 -21.25 -6.32
N LYS A 368 -12.35 -21.26 -5.02
CA LYS A 368 -11.34 -21.08 -3.97
C LYS A 368 -10.15 -22.04 -4.12
N GLN A 369 -10.41 -23.32 -4.41
CA GLN A 369 -9.36 -24.33 -4.55
C GLN A 369 -8.44 -24.05 -5.76
N ALA A 370 -9.01 -23.76 -6.92
CA ALA A 370 -8.25 -23.41 -8.12
C ALA A 370 -7.48 -22.10 -7.94
N TYR A 371 -8.11 -21.10 -7.31
CA TYR A 371 -7.50 -19.82 -6.97
C TYR A 371 -6.27 -20.00 -6.08
N GLU A 372 -6.37 -20.75 -4.98
CA GLU A 372 -5.24 -20.97 -4.07
C GLU A 372 -4.15 -21.87 -4.67
N ALA A 373 -4.50 -22.81 -5.56
CA ALA A 373 -3.53 -23.72 -6.18
C ALA A 373 -2.59 -23.03 -7.18
N ARG A 374 -3.03 -21.94 -7.83
CA ARG A 374 -2.29 -21.23 -8.88
C ARG A 374 -2.22 -19.72 -8.69
N ALA A 375 -2.47 -19.25 -7.48
CA ALA A 375 -2.56 -17.83 -7.15
C ALA A 375 -3.51 -17.03 -8.05
N GLY A 376 -4.62 -17.65 -8.49
CA GLY A 376 -5.57 -17.04 -9.43
C GLY A 376 -5.07 -16.90 -10.86
N ILE A 377 -3.89 -17.45 -11.20
CA ILE A 377 -3.35 -17.42 -12.56
C ILE A 377 -3.96 -18.53 -13.41
N ILE A 378 -4.44 -18.19 -14.61
CA ILE A 378 -5.00 -19.13 -15.59
C ILE A 378 -4.24 -18.98 -16.91
N ASP A 379 -3.57 -20.05 -17.34
CA ASP A 379 -2.90 -20.11 -18.64
C ASP A 379 -3.80 -20.71 -19.72
N LEU A 380 -4.11 -19.94 -20.75
CA LEU A 380 -4.93 -20.35 -21.89
C LEU A 380 -4.05 -20.71 -23.08
N LYS A 381 -4.16 -21.95 -23.56
CA LYS A 381 -3.53 -22.37 -24.81
C LYS A 381 -4.30 -21.79 -26.01
N LEU A 382 -3.57 -21.14 -26.90
CA LEU A 382 -4.11 -20.48 -28.09
C LEU A 382 -4.07 -21.44 -29.28
N LYS A 383 -5.18 -21.47 -30.04
CA LYS A 383 -5.45 -22.49 -31.06
C LYS A 383 -4.65 -22.30 -32.35
N ASP A 384 -4.38 -21.06 -32.74
CA ASP A 384 -3.67 -20.71 -33.98
C ASP A 384 -3.06 -19.30 -33.91
N GLU A 385 -2.28 -18.95 -34.93
CA GLU A 385 -1.57 -17.67 -35.07
C GLU A 385 -2.49 -16.48 -35.37
N GLY A 386 -3.66 -16.71 -36.00
CA GLY A 386 -4.64 -15.66 -36.25
C GLY A 386 -5.25 -15.14 -34.96
N LEU A 387 -5.47 -15.99 -33.97
CA LEU A 387 -5.91 -15.56 -32.64
C LEU A 387 -4.85 -14.73 -31.91
N ILE A 388 -3.57 -15.07 -32.07
CA ILE A 388 -2.44 -14.30 -31.49
C ILE A 388 -2.44 -12.87 -32.06
N GLU A 389 -2.52 -12.73 -33.39
CA GLU A 389 -2.56 -11.43 -34.05
C GLU A 389 -3.76 -10.58 -33.59
N LYS A 390 -4.94 -11.19 -33.46
CA LYS A 390 -6.13 -10.52 -32.93
C LYS A 390 -5.91 -10.03 -31.49
N ILE A 391 -5.35 -10.87 -30.62
CA ILE A 391 -5.03 -10.49 -29.23
C ILE A 391 -4.05 -9.31 -29.20
N GLU A 392 -2.99 -9.33 -30.02
CA GLU A 392 -2.01 -8.24 -30.07
C GLU A 392 -2.65 -6.91 -30.49
N LYS A 393 -3.49 -6.92 -31.52
CA LYS A 393 -4.10 -5.73 -32.10
C LYS A 393 -5.34 -5.22 -31.34
N GLY A 394 -6.16 -6.12 -30.82
CA GLY A 394 -7.41 -5.81 -30.12
C GLY A 394 -7.26 -5.55 -28.63
N CYS A 395 -8.37 -5.24 -27.96
CA CYS A 395 -8.47 -5.05 -26.51
C CYS A 395 -9.05 -6.32 -25.86
N LEU A 396 -8.43 -6.81 -24.79
CA LEU A 396 -8.96 -7.93 -24.02
C LEU A 396 -10.22 -7.53 -23.25
N ALA A 397 -11.14 -8.46 -23.11
CA ALA A 397 -12.36 -8.29 -22.33
C ALA A 397 -12.72 -9.56 -21.56
N LEU A 398 -13.37 -9.37 -20.41
CA LEU A 398 -13.98 -10.44 -19.62
C LEU A 398 -15.48 -10.18 -19.53
N SER A 399 -16.28 -11.11 -20.05
CA SER A 399 -17.73 -11.00 -20.07
C SER A 399 -18.41 -12.07 -19.21
N VAL A 400 -19.44 -11.67 -18.49
CA VAL A 400 -20.27 -12.55 -17.65
C VAL A 400 -21.61 -12.77 -18.35
N SER A 401 -22.03 -14.02 -18.52
CA SER A 401 -23.27 -14.36 -19.24
C SER A 401 -24.53 -13.77 -18.56
N GLN A 402 -24.61 -13.76 -17.22
CA GLN A 402 -25.80 -13.32 -16.46
C GLN A 402 -27.12 -13.94 -16.93
N GLY A 403 -27.11 -15.21 -17.38
CA GLY A 403 -28.29 -15.88 -17.91
C GLY A 403 -28.68 -15.48 -19.35
N LEU A 404 -27.90 -14.60 -19.99
CA LEU A 404 -28.01 -14.28 -21.40
C LEU A 404 -27.10 -15.19 -22.24
N PRO A 405 -27.43 -15.44 -23.52
CA PRO A 405 -26.49 -15.97 -24.49
C PRO A 405 -25.18 -15.18 -24.42
N CYS A 406 -24.05 -15.88 -24.45
CA CYS A 406 -22.80 -15.28 -24.03
C CYS A 406 -22.22 -14.21 -25.00
N ASP A 407 -22.72 -14.14 -26.23
CA ASP A 407 -22.51 -13.03 -27.18
C ASP A 407 -23.26 -11.74 -26.79
N LYS A 408 -24.19 -11.84 -25.83
CA LYS A 408 -24.95 -10.75 -25.22
C LYS A 408 -24.67 -10.59 -23.72
N GLY A 409 -23.61 -11.23 -23.22
CA GLY A 409 -23.20 -11.12 -21.83
C GLY A 409 -22.76 -9.70 -21.44
N VAL A 410 -22.70 -9.43 -20.14
CA VAL A 410 -22.23 -8.14 -19.62
C VAL A 410 -20.71 -8.14 -19.58
N GLN A 411 -20.09 -7.19 -20.29
CA GLN A 411 -18.65 -6.96 -20.23
C GLN A 411 -18.26 -6.41 -18.85
N ALA A 412 -17.73 -7.29 -18.01
CA ALA A 412 -17.36 -6.96 -16.63
C ALA A 412 -16.02 -6.22 -16.58
N LEU A 413 -15.04 -6.66 -17.37
CA LEU A 413 -13.75 -6.02 -17.49
C LEU A 413 -13.44 -5.69 -18.95
N LEU A 414 -12.75 -4.57 -19.16
CA LEU A 414 -12.22 -4.14 -20.45
C LEU A 414 -10.77 -3.73 -20.28
N GLU A 415 -9.92 -4.09 -21.22
CA GLU A 415 -8.55 -3.61 -21.24
C GLU A 415 -8.48 -2.09 -21.44
N GLU A 416 -7.73 -1.44 -20.55
CA GLU A 416 -7.27 -0.08 -20.72
C GLU A 416 -5.86 -0.12 -21.33
N PRO A 417 -5.69 0.26 -22.61
CA PRO A 417 -4.43 0.03 -23.31
C PRO A 417 -3.27 0.81 -22.72
N TYR A 418 -3.50 2.03 -22.23
CA TYR A 418 -2.45 2.86 -21.64
C TYR A 418 -2.49 2.78 -20.12
N THR A 419 -1.34 2.56 -19.50
CA THR A 419 -1.17 2.64 -18.04
C THR A 419 0.09 3.42 -17.69
N ALA A 420 0.14 3.97 -16.48
CA ALA A 420 1.31 4.67 -15.97
C ALA A 420 1.56 4.17 -14.55
N ILE A 421 2.73 3.60 -14.28
CA ILE A 421 3.06 2.97 -13.01
C ILE A 421 4.44 3.43 -12.55
N SER A 422 4.70 3.37 -11.25
CA SER A 422 5.96 3.84 -10.67
C SER A 422 6.36 2.97 -9.49
N ASP A 423 7.66 2.78 -9.32
CA ASP A 423 8.25 2.23 -8.10
C ASP A 423 8.29 3.29 -6.97
N ASP A 424 8.11 4.58 -7.31
CA ASP A 424 7.96 5.70 -6.40
C ASP A 424 6.49 5.97 -6.05
N ARG A 425 5.71 4.93 -5.76
CA ARG A 425 4.25 5.09 -5.48
C ARG A 425 3.96 5.84 -4.19
N GLY A 426 4.87 5.79 -3.22
CA GLY A 426 4.74 6.49 -1.95
C GLY A 426 5.98 7.32 -1.65
N VAL A 427 5.82 8.64 -1.71
CA VAL A 427 6.92 9.60 -1.70
C VAL A 427 6.83 10.49 -0.47
N TYR A 428 7.93 10.60 0.27
CA TYR A 428 8.11 11.57 1.35
C TYR A 428 9.03 12.68 0.84
N ILE A 429 8.64 13.94 1.02
CA ILE A 429 9.39 15.13 0.56
C ILE A 429 9.58 16.09 1.72
N GLU A 430 10.84 16.40 2.04
CA GLU A 430 11.20 17.34 3.10
C GLU A 430 11.11 18.81 2.64
N GLN A 431 11.03 19.73 3.60
CA GLN A 431 10.98 21.17 3.31
C GLN A 431 12.22 21.63 2.53
N GLY A 432 12.00 22.10 1.30
CA GLY A 432 13.07 22.59 0.41
C GLY A 432 13.82 21.48 -0.34
N GLU A 433 13.44 20.22 -0.18
CA GLU A 433 13.97 19.10 -0.95
C GLU A 433 13.39 19.08 -2.36
N THR A 434 14.18 18.62 -3.33
CA THR A 434 13.69 18.18 -4.64
C THR A 434 13.85 16.67 -4.75
N LYS A 435 12.75 15.97 -5.02
CA LYS A 435 12.73 14.52 -5.17
C LYS A 435 12.30 14.13 -6.57
N SER A 436 13.14 13.38 -7.26
CA SER A 436 12.81 12.84 -8.57
C SER A 436 11.97 11.58 -8.44
N CYS A 437 10.94 11.44 -9.28
CA CYS A 437 10.16 10.22 -9.42
C CYS A 437 10.22 9.72 -10.87
N LEU A 438 10.38 8.41 -11.04
CA LEU A 438 10.36 7.76 -12.35
C LEU A 438 9.01 7.07 -12.58
N ILE A 439 8.35 7.44 -13.67
CA ILE A 439 7.07 6.88 -14.09
C ILE A 439 7.29 6.09 -15.38
N GLN A 440 6.87 4.84 -15.38
CA GLN A 440 6.82 3.99 -16.56
C GLN A 440 5.43 4.06 -17.17
N VAL A 441 5.35 4.52 -18.42
CA VAL A 441 4.13 4.56 -19.21
C VAL A 441 4.13 3.40 -20.19
N GLN A 442 3.07 2.61 -20.15
CA GLN A 442 2.93 1.39 -20.92
C GLN A 442 1.77 1.48 -21.89
N TYR A 443 1.92 0.83 -23.05
CA TYR A 443 0.84 0.49 -23.96
C TYR A 443 0.72 -1.04 -24.07
N LYS A 444 -0.40 -1.60 -23.63
CA LYS A 444 -0.68 -3.05 -23.58
C LYS A 444 0.45 -3.83 -22.86
N GLY A 445 0.93 -3.29 -21.74
CA GLY A 445 1.98 -3.91 -20.92
C GLY A 445 3.39 -3.90 -21.51
N LYS A 446 3.63 -3.11 -22.56
CA LYS A 446 4.95 -2.84 -23.15
C LYS A 446 5.26 -1.33 -23.03
N PRO A 447 6.52 -0.87 -23.15
CA PRO A 447 6.82 0.55 -23.22
C PRO A 447 5.91 1.28 -24.22
N ALA A 448 5.38 2.43 -23.81
CA ALA A 448 4.46 3.19 -24.66
C ALA A 448 5.16 3.71 -25.94
N PRO A 449 4.46 3.75 -27.08
CA PRO A 449 5.03 4.21 -28.34
C PRO A 449 5.34 5.72 -28.32
N ALA A 450 6.23 6.14 -29.22
CA ALA A 450 6.60 7.55 -29.40
C ALA A 450 5.36 8.46 -29.63
N GLY A 451 5.41 9.68 -29.07
CA GLY A 451 4.30 10.64 -29.11
C GLY A 451 3.20 10.39 -28.08
N THR A 452 3.39 9.41 -27.17
CA THR A 452 2.55 9.27 -25.97
C THR A 452 2.82 10.43 -25.02
N LYS A 453 1.76 10.91 -24.37
CA LYS A 453 1.82 11.97 -23.36
C LYS A 453 1.24 11.47 -22.04
N LEU A 454 1.60 12.15 -20.95
CA LEU A 454 1.09 11.90 -19.62
C LEU A 454 0.48 13.19 -19.06
N LEU A 455 -0.81 13.14 -18.74
CA LEU A 455 -1.51 14.20 -18.02
C LEU A 455 -1.40 13.94 -16.51
N LEU A 456 -1.00 14.96 -15.76
CA LEU A 456 -0.80 14.95 -14.31
C LEU A 456 -1.84 15.83 -13.63
N ALA A 457 -2.38 15.37 -12.50
CA ALA A 457 -3.31 16.13 -11.69
C ALA A 457 -3.10 15.90 -10.20
N GLN A 458 -3.15 16.96 -9.41
CA GLN A 458 -3.10 16.85 -7.96
C GLN A 458 -4.50 16.67 -7.39
N TYR A 459 -4.57 15.84 -6.36
CA TYR A 459 -5.76 15.57 -5.58
C TYR A 459 -5.48 15.76 -4.10
N ASP A 460 -6.30 16.56 -3.43
CA ASP A 460 -6.24 16.69 -1.98
C ASP A 460 -6.93 15.49 -1.33
N ASN A 461 -6.27 14.88 -0.37
CA ASN A 461 -6.78 13.70 0.30
C ASN A 461 -7.58 14.15 1.52
N ASP A 462 -8.89 14.31 1.34
CA ASP A 462 -9.79 14.55 2.46
C ASP A 462 -10.52 13.27 2.89
N ASN A 463 -11.21 13.34 4.03
CA ASN A 463 -11.95 12.19 4.57
C ASN A 463 -13.07 11.67 3.64
N ASN A 464 -13.44 12.38 2.57
CA ASN A 464 -14.44 11.96 1.59
C ASN A 464 -13.82 11.42 0.29
N GLY A 465 -12.50 11.21 0.26
CA GLY A 465 -11.75 10.72 -0.87
C GLY A 465 -10.93 11.82 -1.57
N PRO A 466 -10.04 11.42 -2.50
CA PRO A 466 -9.12 12.35 -3.16
C PRO A 466 -9.86 13.28 -4.11
N LYS A 467 -10.01 14.56 -3.74
CA LYS A 467 -10.70 15.59 -4.52
C LYS A 467 -9.74 16.32 -5.44
N LEU A 468 -10.15 16.54 -6.68
CA LEU A 468 -9.33 17.24 -7.67
C LEU A 468 -9.04 18.67 -7.19
N ILE A 469 -7.76 19.05 -7.16
CA ILE A 469 -7.34 20.42 -6.87
C ILE A 469 -7.57 21.26 -8.13
N ASP A 470 -8.31 22.36 -7.99
CA ASP A 470 -8.72 23.21 -9.10
C ASP A 470 -7.48 23.76 -9.85
N PRO A 471 -7.34 23.48 -11.17
CA PRO A 471 -6.26 23.99 -11.99
C PRO A 471 -6.20 25.52 -12.09
N ASN A 472 -7.29 26.23 -11.78
CA ASN A 472 -7.37 27.71 -11.82
C ASN A 472 -7.74 28.34 -10.47
N GLY A 473 -7.89 27.54 -9.41
CA GLY A 473 -8.34 28.03 -8.11
C GLY A 473 -7.20 28.64 -7.32
N SER A 474 -7.37 29.88 -6.85
CA SER A 474 -6.67 30.32 -5.64
C SER A 474 -7.27 29.58 -4.45
N ASP A 475 -6.42 29.10 -3.55
CA ASP A 475 -6.84 28.35 -2.37
C ASP A 475 -7.69 29.24 -1.46
N HIS A 476 -9.01 29.24 -1.65
CA HIS A 476 -9.95 29.81 -0.68
C HIS A 476 -10.21 28.77 0.41
N SER A 477 -9.16 28.38 1.14
CA SER A 477 -9.33 27.68 2.40
C SER A 477 -9.99 28.65 3.39
N THR A 478 -11.32 28.75 3.35
CA THR A 478 -12.06 29.26 4.48
C THR A 478 -11.97 28.17 5.54
N SER A 479 -11.07 28.35 6.50
CA SER A 479 -11.22 27.71 7.80
C SER A 479 -12.61 28.10 8.29
N SER A 480 -13.57 27.18 8.29
CA SER A 480 -14.88 27.39 8.86
C SER A 480 -14.77 27.39 10.39
N ARG A 481 -14.11 28.42 10.94
CA ARG A 481 -14.36 28.82 12.33
C ARG A 481 -15.75 29.44 12.35
N SER A 482 -16.74 28.65 12.76
CA SER A 482 -18.01 29.18 13.24
C SER A 482 -17.76 29.91 14.56
N ILE A 483 -17.29 31.15 14.47
CA ILE A 483 -17.31 32.07 15.61
C ILE A 483 -18.78 32.44 15.82
N LYS A 484 -19.41 31.83 16.82
CA LYS A 484 -20.63 32.40 17.41
C LYS A 484 -20.21 33.61 18.24
N GLU A 485 -20.25 34.78 17.63
CA GLU A 485 -20.10 36.05 18.34
C GLU A 485 -21.47 36.52 18.84
N ASP A 486 -21.75 36.24 20.11
CA ASP A 486 -22.65 37.07 20.91
C ASP A 486 -21.87 38.33 21.32
N SER A 487 -22.02 39.44 20.60
CA SER A 487 -22.01 40.79 21.19
C SER A 487 -22.25 41.89 20.15
N LYS A 488 -23.08 42.86 20.53
CA LYS A 488 -23.37 44.07 19.76
C LYS A 488 -22.16 45.02 19.85
N ILE A 489 -21.53 45.33 18.72
CA ILE A 489 -20.70 46.53 18.59
C ILE A 489 -21.08 47.28 17.29
N ASP A 490 -21.25 48.59 17.43
CA ASP A 490 -21.66 49.57 16.42
C ASP A 490 -20.57 49.78 15.36
N LEU A 491 -20.91 49.56 14.09
CA LEU A 491 -20.02 49.54 12.92
C LEU A 491 -19.87 50.91 12.23
N SER A 492 -20.10 52.01 12.92
CA SER A 492 -20.13 53.35 12.30
C SER A 492 -18.86 54.18 12.47
N LEU A 493 -17.70 53.63 12.82
CA LEU A 493 -16.43 54.39 12.86
C LEU A 493 -15.23 53.50 12.53
N LEU A 494 -14.83 53.48 11.25
CA LEU A 494 -13.42 53.43 10.76
C LEU A 494 -13.43 53.25 9.24
N ARG A 495 -13.53 54.38 8.53
CA ARG A 495 -13.20 54.47 7.10
C ARG A 495 -11.69 54.67 6.95
N ALA A 496 -11.15 53.99 5.95
CA ALA A 496 -9.99 54.35 5.14
C ALA A 496 -8.58 54.13 5.73
N GLU A 497 -8.10 52.88 5.64
CA GLU A 497 -6.76 52.62 5.11
C GLU A 497 -6.84 51.47 4.11
N ARG A 498 -6.81 51.79 2.82
CA ARG A 498 -6.51 50.81 1.76
C ARG A 498 -5.01 50.55 1.78
N THR A 499 -4.56 49.61 2.59
CA THR A 499 -3.32 48.90 2.29
C THR A 499 -3.67 47.82 1.26
N ALA A 500 -3.19 48.00 0.03
CA ALA A 500 -3.14 46.93 -0.95
C ALA A 500 -2.21 45.83 -0.39
N LYS A 501 -2.77 44.87 0.36
CA LYS A 501 -2.10 43.59 0.56
C LYS A 501 -2.04 42.95 -0.82
N ALA A 502 -0.84 42.87 -1.39
CA ALA A 502 -0.57 41.92 -2.44
C ALA A 502 -0.99 40.55 -1.90
N VAL A 503 -2.13 40.04 -2.38
CA VAL A 503 -2.51 38.65 -2.17
C VAL A 503 -1.46 37.89 -2.96
N LYS A 504 -0.43 37.37 -2.28
CA LYS A 504 0.38 36.31 -2.87
C LYS A 504 -0.60 35.21 -3.19
N GLU A 505 -0.84 34.96 -4.48
CA GLU A 505 -1.52 33.75 -4.93
C GLU A 505 -0.68 32.58 -4.42
N GLU A 506 -1.11 31.98 -3.32
CA GLU A 506 -0.50 30.74 -2.87
C GLU A 506 -0.94 29.63 -3.82
N PRO A 507 -0.01 28.77 -4.29
CA PRO A 507 -0.41 27.64 -5.11
C PRO A 507 -1.41 26.77 -4.34
N SER A 508 -2.45 26.31 -5.03
CA SER A 508 -3.50 25.46 -4.46
C SER A 508 -3.02 24.02 -4.20
N GLY A 509 -1.91 23.60 -4.80
CA GLY A 509 -1.33 22.26 -4.66
C GLY A 509 -0.34 22.13 -3.49
N ARG A 510 -0.12 20.88 -3.05
CA ARG A 510 0.90 20.55 -2.04
C ARG A 510 2.29 20.38 -2.63
N VAL A 511 2.39 20.11 -3.94
CA VAL A 511 3.65 20.05 -4.69
C VAL A 511 3.67 21.03 -5.87
N ASN A 512 4.86 21.26 -6.41
CA ASN A 512 5.16 22.16 -7.52
C ASN A 512 4.60 21.75 -8.90
N ILE A 513 3.80 20.68 -9.01
CA ILE A 513 3.24 20.19 -10.28
C ILE A 513 1.77 20.62 -10.42
N PRO A 514 1.42 21.66 -11.19
CA PRO A 514 0.04 22.09 -11.31
C PRO A 514 -0.89 21.02 -11.88
N THR A 515 -2.16 21.01 -11.45
CA THR A 515 -3.18 20.18 -12.08
C THR A 515 -3.33 20.55 -13.55
N GLY A 516 -3.37 19.55 -14.44
CA GLY A 516 -3.45 19.76 -15.89
C GLY A 516 -2.09 19.76 -16.59
N THR A 517 -0.98 19.55 -15.88
CA THR A 517 0.35 19.48 -16.48
C THR A 517 0.44 18.30 -17.44
N VAL A 518 0.86 18.54 -18.68
CA VAL A 518 1.10 17.51 -19.69
C VAL A 518 2.59 17.40 -19.95
N VAL A 519 3.11 16.18 -19.87
CA VAL A 519 4.52 15.87 -20.18
C VAL A 519 4.61 14.85 -21.31
N GLU A 520 5.64 14.96 -22.12
CA GLU A 520 5.93 13.98 -23.18
C GLU A 520 6.58 12.73 -22.56
N VAL A 521 6.21 11.55 -23.06
CA VAL A 521 6.82 10.28 -22.67
C VAL A 521 8.04 10.01 -23.53
N GLY A 522 9.15 9.62 -22.90
CA GLY A 522 10.39 9.23 -23.58
C GLY A 522 10.21 8.01 -24.49
N GLU A 523 11.14 7.81 -25.43
CA GLU A 523 11.10 6.67 -26.36
C GLU A 523 11.23 5.31 -25.67
N ASP A 524 11.79 5.29 -24.45
CA ASP A 524 11.86 4.11 -23.59
C ASP A 524 10.58 3.87 -22.77
N GLY A 525 9.55 4.68 -22.97
CA GLY A 525 8.30 4.62 -22.24
C GLY A 525 8.38 5.19 -20.84
N THR A 526 9.36 6.05 -20.52
CA THR A 526 9.50 6.64 -19.18
C THR A 526 9.28 8.15 -19.15
N VAL A 527 8.90 8.64 -17.97
CA VAL A 527 8.80 10.06 -17.62
C VAL A 527 9.50 10.26 -16.29
N LYS A 528 10.39 11.24 -16.21
CA LYS A 528 10.97 11.72 -14.95
C LYS A 528 10.31 13.03 -14.55
N ILE A 529 9.81 13.11 -13.33
CA ILE A 529 9.29 14.36 -12.74
C ILE A 529 10.09 14.72 -11.49
N ASP A 530 10.27 16.01 -11.24
CA ASP A 530 10.93 16.53 -10.04
C ASP A 530 9.90 17.22 -9.15
N LEU A 531 9.68 16.64 -7.97
CA LEU A 531 8.72 17.10 -6.98
C LEU A 531 9.40 17.98 -5.93
N GLN A 532 8.75 19.08 -5.58
CA GLN A 532 9.11 19.95 -4.46
C GLN A 532 7.89 20.22 -3.60
N SER A 533 8.06 20.21 -2.28
CA SER A 533 7.00 20.56 -1.33
C SER A 533 6.64 22.04 -1.43
N VAL A 534 5.35 22.34 -1.57
CA VAL A 534 4.80 23.71 -1.53
C VAL A 534 4.12 23.96 -0.19
N LYS A 535 3.35 22.99 0.30
CA LYS A 535 2.66 23.00 1.60
C LYS A 535 2.77 21.61 2.26
N PRO A 536 2.92 21.50 3.60
CA PRO A 536 2.88 20.22 4.30
C PRO A 536 1.57 19.46 4.11
N GLY A 537 1.57 18.15 4.40
CA GLY A 537 0.42 17.24 4.35
C GLY A 537 0.43 16.31 3.13
N CYS A 538 -0.67 15.58 2.92
CA CYS A 538 -0.73 14.51 1.94
C CYS A 538 -1.55 14.87 0.68
N CYS A 539 -1.10 14.41 -0.48
CA CYS A 539 -1.86 14.50 -1.73
C CYS A 539 -1.62 13.28 -2.61
N ASN A 540 -2.46 13.08 -3.62
CA ASN A 540 -2.21 12.15 -4.71
C ASN A 540 -1.89 12.90 -6.00
N LEU A 541 -0.89 12.43 -6.73
CA LEU A 541 -0.62 12.82 -8.11
C LEU A 541 -1.19 11.73 -9.04
N GLY A 542 -2.32 12.01 -9.68
CA GLY A 542 -2.94 11.12 -10.65
C GLY A 542 -2.17 11.08 -11.98
N LEU A 543 -2.08 9.89 -12.57
CA LEU A 543 -1.29 9.61 -13.77
C LEU A 543 -2.21 9.15 -14.92
N PHE A 544 -2.40 10.00 -15.93
CA PHE A 544 -3.36 9.76 -17.02
C PHE A 544 -2.67 9.77 -18.39
N PRO A 545 -2.13 8.63 -18.86
CA PRO A 545 -1.45 8.54 -20.14
C PRO A 545 -2.43 8.54 -21.33
N PHE A 546 -2.00 9.09 -22.46
CA PHE A 546 -2.76 9.09 -23.71
C PHE A 546 -1.85 9.12 -24.94
N GLY A 547 -2.27 8.45 -26.00
CA GLY A 547 -1.47 8.30 -27.23
C GLY A 547 -1.48 9.53 -28.14
N SER A 548 -0.57 9.55 -29.11
CA SER A 548 -0.50 10.57 -30.16
C SER A 548 -1.81 10.63 -30.96
N GLY A 549 -2.43 11.81 -31.04
CA GLY A 549 -3.74 12.02 -31.68
C GLY A 549 -4.93 11.53 -30.86
N GLY A 550 -4.71 10.96 -29.68
CA GLY A 550 -5.77 10.63 -28.72
C GLY A 550 -6.35 11.89 -28.08
N GLN A 551 -7.62 11.82 -27.69
CA GLN A 551 -8.23 12.87 -26.88
C GLN A 551 -7.59 12.89 -25.49
N MET A 552 -7.24 14.09 -25.01
CA MET A 552 -6.74 14.27 -23.65
C MET A 552 -7.76 13.72 -22.64
N PRO A 553 -7.35 12.91 -21.64
CA PRO A 553 -8.25 12.34 -20.66
C PRO A 553 -9.01 13.41 -19.88
N ILE A 554 -10.26 13.12 -19.54
CA ILE A 554 -11.03 13.93 -18.59
C ILE A 554 -10.57 13.54 -17.19
N LEU A 555 -10.09 14.52 -16.42
CA LEU A 555 -9.65 14.29 -15.05
C LEU A 555 -10.84 13.87 -14.18
N PRO A 556 -10.79 12.71 -13.51
CA PRO A 556 -11.84 12.30 -12.59
C PRO A 556 -11.86 13.23 -11.37
N ASN A 557 -13.03 13.42 -10.77
CA ASN A 557 -13.20 14.08 -9.48
C ASN A 557 -14.36 13.42 -8.73
N PRO A 558 -14.11 12.60 -7.68
CA PRO A 558 -12.80 12.30 -7.09
C PRO A 558 -11.95 11.34 -7.94
N LEU A 559 -10.66 11.22 -7.63
CA LEU A 559 -9.79 10.16 -8.16
C LEU A 559 -10.28 8.78 -7.67
N ASN A 560 -10.39 7.81 -8.57
CA ASN A 560 -10.74 6.44 -8.19
C ASN A 560 -9.48 5.65 -7.82
N THR A 561 -9.19 5.54 -6.52
CA THR A 561 -7.96 4.91 -6.01
C THR A 561 -7.92 3.39 -6.15
N GLU A 562 -9.03 2.76 -6.52
CA GLU A 562 -9.10 1.32 -6.83
C GLU A 562 -8.60 1.03 -8.26
N TYR A 563 -8.86 1.94 -9.22
CA TYR A 563 -8.64 1.69 -10.65
C TYR A 563 -7.66 2.65 -11.34
N ASN A 564 -7.55 3.89 -10.87
CA ASN A 564 -6.63 4.86 -11.46
C ASN A 564 -5.21 4.66 -10.91
N ASN A 565 -4.22 5.05 -11.72
CA ASN A 565 -2.83 5.06 -11.30
C ASN A 565 -2.47 6.42 -10.69
N TYR A 566 -1.69 6.39 -9.62
CA TYR A 566 -1.28 7.58 -8.88
C TYR A 566 -0.01 7.30 -8.07
N ILE A 567 0.63 8.40 -7.67
CA ILE A 567 1.65 8.46 -6.63
C ILE A 567 1.04 9.18 -5.42
N THR A 568 1.13 8.60 -4.23
CA THR A 568 0.79 9.28 -2.97
C THR A 568 2.02 10.00 -2.45
N ILE A 569 1.87 11.26 -2.12
CA ILE A 569 2.94 12.15 -1.69
C ILE A 569 2.61 12.65 -0.28
N ARG A 570 3.58 12.54 0.61
CA ARG A 570 3.61 13.20 1.92
C ARG A 570 4.64 14.32 1.89
N ALA A 571 4.17 15.56 1.89
CA ALA A 571 5.02 16.71 2.17
C ALA A 571 5.18 16.85 3.68
N MET A 572 6.42 16.74 4.16
CA MET A 572 6.72 16.77 5.60
C MET A 572 6.45 18.16 6.19
N PRO A 573 6.20 18.26 7.51
CA PRO A 573 6.09 19.55 8.20
C PRO A 573 7.30 20.45 7.95
N PHE A 574 7.04 21.76 7.85
CA PHE A 574 8.05 22.78 7.54
C PHE A 574 8.78 23.26 8.79
N ASP A 575 9.56 22.37 9.38
CA ASP A 575 10.21 22.55 10.68
C ASP A 575 11.69 23.03 10.59
N ASN A 576 12.15 23.52 9.43
CA ASN A 576 13.55 23.96 9.29
C ASN A 576 13.88 25.18 10.15
N ASP A 577 12.88 25.93 10.62
CA ASP A 577 13.10 27.08 11.52
C ASP A 577 13.54 26.66 12.93
N LEU A 578 13.29 25.40 13.33
CA LEU A 578 13.78 24.83 14.58
C LEU A 578 15.31 24.86 14.69
N ASP A 579 16.04 24.86 13.56
CA ASP A 579 17.50 24.95 13.55
C ASP A 579 18.00 26.28 14.14
N SER A 580 17.20 27.34 14.08
CA SER A 580 17.56 28.68 14.56
C SER A 580 17.44 28.86 16.07
N LYS A 581 16.86 27.88 16.78
CA LYS A 581 16.66 27.97 18.23
C LYS A 581 18.00 27.95 18.98
N PRO A 582 18.22 28.80 19.98
CA PRO A 582 19.46 28.79 20.77
C PRO A 582 19.50 27.55 21.69
N ASP A 583 20.71 27.07 22.03
CA ASP A 583 20.88 25.82 22.81
C ASP A 583 20.19 25.91 24.18
N GLU A 584 20.16 27.09 24.79
CA GLU A 584 19.56 27.33 26.10
C GLU A 584 18.02 27.14 26.11
N GLU A 585 17.38 27.25 24.94
CA GLU A 585 15.95 26.99 24.77
C GLU A 585 15.66 25.49 24.60
N LEU A 586 16.66 24.65 24.29
CA LEU A 586 16.50 23.22 24.02
C LEU A 586 16.41 22.38 25.31
N ASN A 587 15.58 22.81 26.25
CA ASN A 587 15.30 22.06 27.47
C ASN A 587 14.33 20.89 27.21
N TRP A 588 14.16 20.02 28.20
CA TRP A 588 13.29 18.85 28.10
C TRP A 588 11.86 19.18 27.68
N GLU A 589 11.25 20.24 28.24
CA GLU A 589 9.88 20.62 27.90
C GLU A 589 9.75 21.02 26.42
N PHE A 590 10.72 21.76 25.90
CA PHE A 590 10.76 22.12 24.49
C PHE A 590 10.85 20.87 23.59
N ILE A 591 11.76 19.95 23.91
CA ILE A 591 11.96 18.73 23.12
C ILE A 591 10.76 17.79 23.21
N TYR A 592 10.21 17.61 24.42
CA TYR A 592 8.99 16.83 24.61
C TYR A 592 7.84 17.38 23.78
N ASN A 593 7.59 18.70 23.85
CA ASN A 593 6.47 19.31 23.14
C ASN A 593 6.60 19.24 21.62
N ASN A 594 7.80 19.42 21.07
CA ASN A 594 8.03 19.45 19.61
C ASN A 594 8.25 18.06 19.00
N ILE A 595 8.70 17.07 19.78
CA ILE A 595 9.11 15.75 19.28
C ILE A 595 8.31 14.63 19.97
N PHE A 596 8.48 14.43 21.28
CA PHE A 596 8.03 13.19 21.92
C PHE A 596 6.54 13.16 22.27
N ARG A 597 5.87 14.31 22.43
CA ARG A 597 4.47 14.39 22.86
C ARG A 597 3.53 13.64 21.91
N VAL A 598 3.70 13.80 20.61
CA VAL A 598 2.86 13.09 19.63
C VAL A 598 3.07 11.58 19.72
N TYR A 599 4.32 11.12 19.87
CA TYR A 599 4.61 9.69 20.02
C TYR A 599 4.15 9.11 21.36
N ASN A 600 4.21 9.87 22.45
CA ASN A 600 3.68 9.43 23.76
C ASN A 600 2.15 9.29 23.74
N LEU A 601 1.45 10.20 23.05
CA LEU A 601 -0.01 10.30 23.11
C LEU A 601 -0.73 9.58 21.97
N ILE A 602 -0.14 9.50 20.78
CA ILE A 602 -0.74 8.86 19.60
C ILE A 602 -0.20 7.45 19.40
N TYR A 603 1.07 7.19 19.74
CA TYR A 603 1.75 5.92 19.49
C TYR A 603 2.28 5.28 20.80
N PRO A 604 1.40 5.06 21.80
CA PRO A 604 1.80 4.81 23.18
C PRO A 604 2.49 3.45 23.41
N VAL A 605 2.48 2.55 22.43
CA VAL A 605 3.17 1.25 22.51
C VAL A 605 4.67 1.40 22.82
N MET A 606 5.29 2.49 22.36
CA MET A 606 6.70 2.76 22.62
C MET A 606 7.00 2.96 24.11
N SER A 607 6.02 3.37 24.91
CA SER A 607 6.18 3.56 26.34
C SER A 607 6.46 2.25 27.11
N GLU A 608 6.23 1.08 26.49
CA GLU A 608 6.64 -0.22 27.03
C GLU A 608 8.13 -0.52 26.85
N VAL A 609 8.77 0.12 25.86
CA VAL A 609 10.19 -0.04 25.58
C VAL A 609 10.97 1.09 26.23
N LEU A 610 10.48 2.32 26.08
CA LEU A 610 11.08 3.54 26.59
C LEU A 610 9.96 4.57 26.83
N PRO A 611 9.58 4.87 28.09
CA PRO A 611 8.59 5.88 28.42
C PRO A 611 8.97 7.25 27.83
N LEU A 612 8.21 7.71 26.84
CA LEU A 612 8.55 8.90 26.06
C LEU A 612 8.28 10.23 26.81
N ASP A 613 7.67 10.16 27.99
CA ASP A 613 7.49 11.27 28.94
C ASP A 613 8.50 11.25 30.10
N ASP A 614 9.40 10.27 30.18
CA ASP A 614 10.45 10.22 31.20
C ASP A 614 11.78 10.78 30.67
N ARG A 615 12.09 12.00 31.11
CA ARG A 615 13.34 12.69 30.77
C ARG A 615 14.57 11.84 31.00
N THR A 616 14.67 11.20 32.17
CA THR A 616 15.91 10.52 32.60
C THR A 616 16.19 9.32 31.71
N LEU A 617 15.13 8.57 31.37
CA LEU A 617 15.25 7.40 30.51
C LEU A 617 15.58 7.80 29.07
N ILE A 618 14.95 8.85 28.55
CA ILE A 618 15.22 9.34 27.19
C ILE A 618 16.63 9.91 27.08
N GLU A 619 17.07 10.72 28.06
CA GLU A 619 18.45 11.22 28.12
C GLU A 619 19.45 10.06 28.22
N GLY A 620 19.15 9.02 29.00
CA GLY A 620 19.97 7.80 29.07
C GLY A 620 20.04 7.01 27.77
N ALA A 621 19.07 7.19 26.87
CA ALA A 621 18.96 6.49 25.58
C ALA A 621 19.38 7.36 24.37
N TRP A 622 20.09 8.47 24.60
CA TRP A 622 20.43 9.44 23.55
C TRP A 622 21.17 8.81 22.34
N MET A 623 22.06 7.84 22.57
CA MET A 623 22.77 7.14 21.50
C MET A 623 21.82 6.35 20.61
N GLN A 624 20.87 5.64 21.23
CA GLN A 624 19.86 4.87 20.52
C GLN A 624 18.96 5.80 19.72
N MET A 625 18.50 6.92 20.31
CA MET A 625 17.67 7.91 19.61
C MET A 625 18.36 8.46 18.35
N LYS A 626 19.65 8.80 18.43
CA LYS A 626 20.43 9.21 17.26
C LYS A 626 20.53 8.10 16.22
N ALA A 627 20.80 6.87 16.64
CA ALA A 627 20.96 5.74 15.74
C ALA A 627 19.66 5.42 14.99
N VAL A 628 18.50 5.37 15.66
CA VAL A 628 17.24 4.97 15.01
C VAL A 628 16.57 6.08 14.21
N SER A 629 16.92 7.35 14.41
CA SER A 629 16.37 8.50 13.67
C SER A 629 17.26 8.97 12.50
N ALA A 630 18.38 8.30 12.25
CA ALA A 630 19.31 8.64 11.17
C ALA A 630 18.67 8.46 9.78
N ASP A 631 19.07 9.29 8.81
CA ASP A 631 18.49 9.29 7.46
C ASP A 631 18.68 7.95 6.73
N ASP A 632 19.84 7.30 6.90
CA ASP A 632 20.14 5.99 6.31
C ASP A 632 19.30 4.84 6.91
N MET A 633 18.66 5.09 8.05
CA MET A 633 17.74 4.17 8.69
C MET A 633 16.31 4.29 8.16
N PHE A 634 15.96 5.27 7.32
CA PHE A 634 14.57 5.50 6.85
C PHE A 634 13.87 4.23 6.34
N GLU A 635 14.62 3.42 5.59
CA GLU A 635 14.17 2.18 5.00
C GLU A 635 14.24 0.99 5.99
N SER A 636 14.86 1.12 7.15
CA SER A 636 14.88 0.09 8.19
C SER A 636 13.52 -0.08 8.87
N THR A 637 13.23 -1.29 9.34
CA THR A 637 12.08 -1.55 10.23
C THR A 637 12.33 -1.10 11.68
N LEU A 638 13.53 -0.63 11.99
CA LEU A 638 13.92 -0.05 13.28
C LEU A 638 13.89 1.48 13.29
N TYR A 639 13.55 2.11 12.16
CA TYR A 639 13.52 3.56 12.04
C TYR A 639 12.56 4.23 13.02
N MET A 640 12.97 5.37 13.56
CA MET A 640 12.14 6.26 14.34
C MET A 640 11.88 7.57 13.56
N SER A 641 10.62 7.98 13.40
CA SER A 641 9.40 7.28 13.81
C SER A 641 9.07 6.11 12.90
N VAL A 642 8.43 5.06 13.45
CA VAL A 642 7.94 3.94 12.63
C VAL A 642 7.00 4.43 11.54
N THR A 643 6.23 5.50 11.76
CA THR A 643 5.31 6.10 10.80
C THR A 643 5.95 7.04 9.77
N ARG A 644 7.28 7.24 9.83
CA ARG A 644 8.07 8.05 8.88
C ARG A 644 7.57 9.50 8.79
N ASP A 645 7.05 10.01 9.90
CA ASP A 645 6.45 11.34 10.01
C ASP A 645 7.34 12.37 10.72
N LEU A 646 8.49 11.94 11.25
CA LEU A 646 9.48 12.84 11.85
C LEU A 646 10.24 13.62 10.75
N SER A 647 9.92 14.90 10.61
CA SER A 647 10.52 15.81 9.62
C SER A 647 12.03 15.94 9.78
N ALA A 648 12.72 16.33 8.70
CA ALA A 648 14.17 16.58 8.75
C ALA A 648 14.53 17.66 9.79
N GLY A 649 13.72 18.72 9.92
CA GLY A 649 13.92 19.76 10.95
C GLY A 649 13.85 19.20 12.38
N LYS A 650 12.81 18.40 12.68
CA LYS A 650 12.70 17.74 14.00
C LYS A 650 13.79 16.70 14.24
N ARG A 651 14.27 15.99 13.21
CA ARG A 651 15.42 15.06 13.32
C ARG A 651 16.72 15.80 13.67
N ARG A 652 17.00 16.93 13.02
CA ARG A 652 18.17 17.76 13.35
C ARG A 652 18.07 18.32 14.77
N LEU A 653 16.89 18.78 15.18
CA LEU A 653 16.63 19.23 16.56
C LEU A 653 16.91 18.10 17.57
N LEU A 654 16.37 16.89 17.34
CA LEU A 654 16.61 15.73 18.22
C LEU A 654 18.09 15.41 18.33
N ASN A 655 18.80 15.39 17.20
CA ASN A 655 20.21 15.07 17.14
C ASN A 655 21.05 16.09 17.92
N ARG A 656 20.78 17.39 17.72
CA ARG A 656 21.43 18.48 18.46
C ARG A 656 21.16 18.39 19.97
N TRP A 657 19.92 18.10 20.37
CA TRP A 657 19.60 17.90 21.79
C TRP A 657 20.36 16.70 22.39
N CYS A 658 20.44 15.59 21.67
CA CYS A 658 21.21 14.43 22.11
C CYS A 658 22.71 14.75 22.30
N ASP A 659 23.28 15.65 21.49
CA ASP A 659 24.66 16.11 21.65
C ASP A 659 24.85 16.97 22.92
N LEU A 660 23.86 17.81 23.26
CA LEU A 660 23.86 18.58 24.51
C LEU A 660 23.77 17.65 25.74
N VAL A 661 22.87 16.67 25.70
CA VAL A 661 22.74 15.64 26.75
C VAL A 661 24.04 14.86 26.90
N SER A 662 24.66 14.46 25.79
CA SER A 662 25.93 13.74 25.80
C SER A 662 27.06 14.57 26.42
N ARG A 663 27.16 15.86 26.08
CA ARG A 663 28.13 16.79 26.67
C ARG A 663 27.94 16.92 28.17
N ASP A 664 26.71 17.12 28.61
CA ASP A 664 26.38 17.38 30.03
C ASP A 664 26.48 16.09 30.88
N ALA A 665 26.46 14.91 30.25
CA ALA A 665 26.68 13.61 30.87
C ALA A 665 28.17 13.21 31.00
N GLN A 666 29.11 13.94 30.38
CA GLN A 666 30.54 13.70 30.56
C GLN A 666 31.04 14.37 31.86
N PRO A 667 31.83 13.65 32.69
CA PRO A 667 32.26 14.11 34.01
C PRO A 667 33.21 15.30 34.01
#